data_AF-A0AAJ0FNM0-F1
#
_entry.id   AF-A0AAJ0FNM0-F1
#
_cell.length_a   1.000
_cell.length_b   1.000
_cell.length_c   1.000
_cell.angle_alpha   90.00
_cell.angle_beta   90.00
_cell.angle_gamma   90.00
#
_symmetry.space_group_name_H-M   'P 1'
#
loop_
_entity.id
_entity.type
_entity.pdbx_description
1 polymer ?
#
loop_
_entity_poly.entity_id
_entity_poly.type
_entity_poly.pdbx_seq_one_letter_code
_entity_poly.pdbx_strand_id
1 'polypeptide(L)'
;MSERKRIKNRTISSSTASAYNKVPASQPVLCAALEKNGTSCVQMLQASYHEFCSQHHLEKKRLHEEYKKAQDTYRAWGAPSDTRDVEDLKNMAQMGKKVLALRDEVNRRFFSRGLQDNRGHVQQILKIKSEVETIEAWIDSRKTEPTSDAAAEDPAPTDSAHKCSGKTLVYQSLLSPDVPLSDLAHLPPDGPVRTLRGFVDSFRDEMIRRLYEMAPSLNDSKELVCDLQLGQERILQTGDLIVRNVFREYLVWTGDTDVLAKARKAKTIDEFLRKSISGLDDYIKFFQALKSGRPDTAHFVRDAICDYLLPQDAPCMEILGDRVAAEPSQRKMGVDGWDLLYENFSDVVNWANLEQYSVGYEDLVLVKKLSALQRYGKSGDPGSSWLQPDDDLSQECPVAVLLGFVAWTKGFWESKTPYSYEEDGRVTETRTRDYLTGRMCKSDPLAMKLIEELAARVVHFIFFAFDGEHGEPVVSDKSMENNWITQKRIAKDKNQLAGAEWKTTLALQDIHDDLDYFQSRLDRTMGRDYYGFIIIDRTNAPSFNLLDRIATILMKLSGNLSGRDILCKVISDVIPPTEQSEYTVAVEDLPTRKSAKISCQYEGNRTRAWDILERYPDLLDNQSFKEPLDEQGVDILSAILTNLEDTGVITQEKTYQPPRGLPRLFIATDGNHDLYFHYLMSPEAKQQFQAAVDMPHMTASVKGLFSNATLQLDGNALLSFASTYKAKYPAAVFAKGAIHTHYGAWPTLSIDKIPALSNFNFCTPTGRLYKWNYLPFDCPLAFQTWQGFLHNSINCKLQFVKATQTTILICAPTAAGADSNMATLLAITDRLGLRLSVPLPHRWTGDVERLHVDVLWRGIQPLATL
;
A
#
# COMPACT_ATOMS: atom_id res chain seq x y z
N MET A 1 32.08 -50.66 -8.67
CA MET A 1 33.53 -50.56 -8.95
C MET A 1 33.78 -49.24 -9.67
N SER A 2 34.62 -48.41 -9.04
CA SER A 2 35.41 -47.25 -9.52
C SER A 2 34.75 -46.06 -10.23
N GLU A 3 34.62 -44.98 -9.45
CA GLU A 3 35.15 -43.62 -9.71
C GLU A 3 36.00 -43.38 -10.97
N ARG A 4 35.77 -42.23 -11.65
CA ARG A 4 36.69 -41.05 -11.60
C ARG A 4 36.17 -39.78 -12.31
N LYS A 5 36.08 -38.72 -11.50
CA LYS A 5 36.23 -37.25 -11.71
C LYS A 5 36.52 -36.70 -13.12
N ARG A 6 35.78 -35.64 -13.49
CA ARG A 6 36.35 -34.43 -14.12
C ARG A 6 35.64 -33.17 -13.62
N ILE A 7 36.38 -32.39 -12.85
CA ILE A 7 36.07 -31.03 -12.40
C ILE A 7 36.23 -30.08 -13.60
N LYS A 8 35.27 -29.18 -13.82
CA LYS A 8 35.46 -27.95 -14.59
C LYS A 8 34.80 -26.77 -13.86
N ASN A 9 35.65 -25.80 -13.55
CA ASN A 9 35.35 -24.54 -12.90
C ASN A 9 34.32 -23.72 -13.70
N ARG A 10 33.25 -23.29 -13.03
CA ARG A 10 32.44 -22.13 -13.42
C ARG A 10 32.77 -21.02 -12.44
N THR A 11 33.47 -20.01 -12.93
CA THR A 11 33.64 -18.74 -12.21
C THR A 11 32.31 -18.02 -12.26
N ILE A 12 31.59 -18.08 -11.15
CA ILE A 12 30.38 -17.30 -10.86
C ILE A 12 30.88 -16.05 -10.15
N SER A 13 30.61 -14.87 -10.70
CA SER A 13 30.69 -13.61 -9.95
C SER A 13 29.33 -13.37 -9.30
N SER A 14 29.28 -13.61 -7.99
CA SER A 14 28.29 -13.09 -7.02
C SER A 14 28.35 -11.56 -7.01
N SER A 15 27.28 -10.81 -6.80
CA SER A 15 26.47 -10.70 -5.57
C SER A 15 25.26 -9.83 -5.93
N THR A 16 24.00 -10.26 -5.83
CA THR A 16 23.16 -10.10 -4.63
C THR A 16 21.92 -11.01 -4.67
N ALA A 17 21.73 -11.82 -5.71
CA ALA A 17 20.54 -12.68 -5.86
C ALA A 17 20.59 -14.02 -5.06
N SER A 18 21.60 -14.21 -4.20
CA SER A 18 21.88 -15.52 -3.55
C SER A 18 21.54 -15.60 -2.06
N ALA A 19 20.98 -14.57 -1.43
CA ALA A 19 20.59 -14.68 -0.02
C ALA A 19 19.22 -15.36 0.21
N TYR A 20 18.34 -15.42 -0.80
CA TYR A 20 16.99 -15.97 -0.63
C TYR A 20 16.59 -17.12 -1.58
N ASN A 21 17.42 -17.50 -2.54
CA ASN A 21 17.12 -18.59 -3.47
C ASN A 21 17.82 -19.91 -3.11
N LYS A 22 17.46 -20.45 -1.96
CA LYS A 22 17.25 -21.89 -1.77
C LYS A 22 16.08 -22.03 -0.81
N VAL A 23 14.86 -22.20 -1.35
CA VAL A 23 13.79 -22.84 -0.58
C VAL A 23 14.40 -24.16 -0.07
N PRO A 24 14.67 -24.33 1.23
CA PRO A 24 14.97 -25.66 1.73
C PRO A 24 13.75 -26.49 1.37
N ALA A 25 13.92 -27.69 0.81
CA ALA A 25 12.81 -28.63 0.69
C ALA A 25 12.10 -28.64 2.04
N SER A 26 10.90 -28.05 2.11
CA SER A 26 10.27 -27.69 3.36
C SER A 26 10.11 -28.99 4.13
N GLN A 27 10.79 -29.11 5.28
CA GLN A 27 10.47 -30.19 6.20
C GLN A 27 8.95 -30.15 6.41
N PRO A 28 8.27 -31.30 6.34
CA PRO A 28 6.82 -31.34 6.49
C PRO A 28 6.44 -30.67 7.82
N VAL A 29 5.66 -29.59 7.74
CA VAL A 29 5.24 -28.84 8.92
C VAL A 29 4.21 -29.69 9.66
N LEU A 30 4.47 -29.98 10.93
CA LEU A 30 3.57 -30.73 11.81
C LEU A 30 2.51 -29.79 12.39
N CYS A 31 1.34 -30.34 12.68
CA CYS A 31 0.25 -29.65 13.35
C CYS A 31 0.70 -29.08 14.71
N ALA A 32 0.42 -27.80 14.96
CA ALA A 32 0.85 -27.10 16.16
C ALA A 32 0.02 -27.41 17.43
N ALA A 33 -1.10 -28.11 17.30
CA ALA A 33 -1.97 -28.46 18.43
C ALA A 33 -1.38 -29.53 19.34
N LEU A 34 -1.76 -29.49 20.62
CA LEU A 34 -1.52 -30.57 21.58
C LEU A 34 -2.73 -31.51 21.65
N GLU A 35 -2.43 -32.80 21.73
CA GLU A 35 -3.38 -33.84 22.09
C GLU A 35 -3.86 -33.65 23.55
N LYS A 36 -4.96 -34.30 23.95
CA LYS A 36 -5.53 -34.16 25.31
C LYS A 36 -4.58 -34.56 26.44
N ASN A 37 -3.60 -35.42 26.14
CA ASN A 37 -2.55 -35.83 27.06
C ASN A 37 -1.34 -34.87 27.07
N GLY A 38 -1.41 -33.75 26.34
CA GLY A 38 -0.35 -32.74 26.25
C GLY A 38 0.75 -33.06 25.22
N THR A 39 0.67 -34.16 24.47
CA THR A 39 1.69 -34.47 23.45
C THR A 39 1.44 -33.71 22.16
N SER A 40 2.51 -33.30 21.46
CA SER A 40 2.41 -32.65 20.15
C SER A 40 1.73 -33.55 19.13
N CYS A 41 0.86 -32.96 18.31
CA CYS A 41 0.24 -33.67 17.20
C CYS A 41 1.30 -34.05 16.16
N VAL A 42 1.29 -35.32 15.72
CA VAL A 42 2.22 -35.85 14.72
C VAL A 42 1.69 -35.77 13.28
N GLN A 43 0.50 -35.18 13.09
CA GLN A 43 -0.12 -35.08 11.77
C GLN A 43 0.58 -34.00 10.93
N MET A 44 0.88 -34.35 9.67
CA MET A 44 1.43 -33.42 8.70
C MET A 44 0.34 -32.48 8.17
N LEU A 45 0.70 -31.22 7.99
CA LEU A 45 -0.21 -30.21 7.45
C LEU A 45 -0.36 -30.38 5.93
N GLN A 46 -1.60 -30.23 5.44
CA GLN A 46 -1.90 -30.32 4.01
C GLN A 46 -1.29 -29.18 3.19
N ALA A 47 -1.05 -28.05 3.82
CA ALA A 47 -0.36 -26.91 3.24
C ALA A 47 0.51 -26.24 4.31
N SER A 48 1.62 -25.64 3.92
CA SER A 48 2.59 -25.00 4.83
C SER A 48 2.01 -23.80 5.59
N TYR A 49 0.93 -23.19 5.09
CA TYR A 49 0.23 -22.07 5.74
C TYR A 49 -0.85 -22.49 6.75
N HIS A 50 -1.24 -23.78 6.80
CA HIS A 50 -2.18 -24.26 7.81
C HIS A 50 -1.48 -24.40 9.16
N GLU A 51 -2.07 -23.88 10.23
CA GLU A 51 -1.51 -24.01 11.60
C GLU A 51 -1.88 -25.35 12.26
N PHE A 52 -3.04 -25.89 11.89
CA PHE A 52 -3.61 -27.11 12.48
C PHE A 52 -4.03 -28.10 11.39
N CYS A 53 -3.98 -29.40 11.69
CA CYS A 53 -4.62 -30.39 10.83
C CYS A 53 -6.15 -30.19 10.83
N SER A 54 -6.84 -30.71 9.82
CA SER A 54 -8.29 -30.55 9.67
C SER A 54 -9.07 -30.97 10.93
N GLN A 55 -8.65 -32.06 11.58
CA GLN A 55 -9.27 -32.55 12.82
C GLN A 55 -9.13 -31.54 13.97
N HIS A 56 -7.91 -31.04 14.22
CA HIS A 56 -7.67 -30.06 15.29
C HIS A 56 -8.26 -28.69 14.98
N HIS A 57 -8.38 -28.31 13.70
CA HIS A 57 -9.09 -27.10 13.30
C HIS A 57 -10.59 -27.19 13.64
N LEU A 58 -11.25 -28.30 13.30
CA LEU A 58 -12.65 -28.56 13.66
C LEU A 58 -12.84 -28.65 15.18
N GLU A 59 -11.91 -29.27 15.88
CA GLU A 59 -11.95 -29.37 17.33
C GLU A 59 -11.80 -28.01 18.02
N LYS A 60 -10.85 -27.17 17.57
CA LYS A 60 -10.69 -25.79 18.03
C LYS A 60 -11.99 -25.02 17.87
N LYS A 61 -12.61 -25.10 16.69
CA LYS A 61 -13.89 -24.42 16.40
C LYS A 61 -14.98 -24.87 17.36
N ARG A 62 -15.15 -26.19 17.54
CA ARG A 62 -16.14 -26.76 18.48
C ARG A 62 -15.91 -26.32 19.92
N LEU A 63 -14.68 -26.46 20.43
CA LEU A 63 -14.36 -26.09 21.81
C LEU A 63 -14.51 -24.58 22.05
N HIS A 64 -14.17 -23.76 21.06
CA HIS A 64 -14.37 -22.32 21.13
C HIS A 64 -15.86 -21.96 21.16
N GLU A 65 -16.70 -22.61 20.34
CA GLU A 65 -18.16 -22.44 20.38
C GLU A 65 -18.76 -22.90 21.73
N GLU A 66 -18.31 -24.03 22.27
CA GLU A 66 -18.72 -24.53 23.60
C GLU A 66 -18.32 -23.55 24.71
N TYR A 67 -17.10 -23.01 24.66
CA TYR A 67 -16.61 -21.98 25.57
C TYR A 67 -17.45 -20.70 25.50
N LYS A 68 -17.70 -20.14 24.31
CA LYS A 68 -18.49 -18.92 24.12
C LYS A 68 -19.91 -19.09 24.65
N LYS A 69 -20.55 -20.23 24.36
CA LYS A 69 -21.88 -20.56 24.87
C LYS A 69 -21.91 -20.63 26.41
N ALA A 70 -20.90 -21.26 27.02
CA ALA A 70 -20.79 -21.33 28.48
C ALA A 70 -20.55 -19.94 29.09
N GLN A 71 -19.72 -19.11 28.44
CA GLN A 71 -19.45 -17.74 28.84
C GLN A 71 -20.70 -16.86 28.79
N ASP A 72 -21.50 -16.95 27.72
CA ASP A 72 -22.76 -16.21 27.59
C ASP A 72 -23.79 -16.68 28.62
N THR A 73 -23.84 -18.00 28.86
CA THR A 73 -24.68 -18.57 29.92
C THR A 73 -24.29 -18.00 31.27
N TYR A 74 -23.00 -17.95 31.61
CA TYR A 74 -22.51 -17.35 32.86
C TYR A 74 -22.84 -15.86 32.96
N ARG A 75 -22.63 -15.09 31.88
CA ARG A 75 -22.96 -13.65 31.83
C ARG A 75 -24.44 -13.38 32.04
N ALA A 76 -25.33 -14.25 31.56
CA ALA A 76 -26.76 -14.12 31.75
C ALA A 76 -27.18 -14.18 33.24
N TRP A 77 -26.35 -14.77 34.11
CA TRP A 77 -26.58 -14.72 35.55
C TRP A 77 -26.30 -13.34 36.16
N GLY A 78 -25.59 -12.42 35.50
CA GLY A 78 -25.23 -11.11 36.07
C GLY A 78 -24.19 -11.19 37.20
N ALA A 79 -23.99 -10.07 37.93
CA ALA A 79 -23.01 -10.02 39.02
C ALA A 79 -23.42 -10.93 40.19
N PRO A 80 -22.47 -11.63 40.84
CA PRO A 80 -22.75 -12.43 42.02
C PRO A 80 -23.30 -11.57 43.15
N SER A 81 -24.35 -12.03 43.83
CA SER A 81 -24.96 -11.35 44.98
C SER A 81 -25.12 -12.33 46.13
N ASP A 82 -24.77 -11.88 47.32
CA ASP A 82 -24.90 -12.57 48.60
C ASP A 82 -26.35 -12.76 49.07
N THR A 83 -27.34 -12.31 48.30
CA THR A 83 -28.78 -12.48 48.56
C THR A 83 -29.42 -13.58 47.73
N ARG A 84 -28.69 -14.19 46.78
CA ARG A 84 -29.19 -15.29 45.95
C ARG A 84 -29.32 -16.59 46.74
N ASP A 85 -30.20 -17.46 46.26
CA ASP A 85 -30.36 -18.81 46.81
C ASP A 85 -29.05 -19.62 46.69
N VAL A 86 -28.83 -20.54 47.64
CA VAL A 86 -27.60 -21.35 47.70
C VAL A 86 -27.48 -22.26 46.47
N GLU A 87 -28.59 -22.77 45.93
CA GLU A 87 -28.56 -23.64 44.75
C GLU A 87 -28.24 -22.85 43.48
N ASP A 88 -28.75 -21.63 43.36
CA ASP A 88 -28.37 -20.70 42.29
C ASP A 88 -26.89 -20.31 42.37
N LEU A 89 -26.37 -20.07 43.58
CA LEU A 89 -24.94 -19.81 43.79
C LEU A 89 -24.08 -21.02 43.41
N LYS A 90 -24.48 -22.26 43.75
CA LYS A 90 -23.77 -23.48 43.31
C LYS A 90 -23.78 -23.64 41.80
N ASN A 91 -24.94 -23.43 41.16
CA ASN A 91 -25.08 -23.52 39.70
C ASN A 91 -24.22 -22.46 39.00
N MET A 92 -24.19 -21.23 39.53
CA MET A 92 -23.34 -20.16 39.04
C MET A 92 -21.86 -20.50 39.21
N ALA A 93 -21.43 -20.99 40.38
CA ALA A 93 -20.05 -21.43 40.61
C ALA A 93 -19.64 -22.59 39.69
N GLN A 94 -20.51 -23.58 39.49
CA GLN A 94 -20.26 -24.71 38.59
C GLN A 94 -20.14 -24.25 37.14
N MET A 95 -21.01 -23.33 36.71
CA MET A 95 -20.92 -22.73 35.37
C MET A 95 -19.64 -21.91 35.21
N GLY A 96 -19.26 -21.12 36.22
CA GLY A 96 -18.00 -20.38 36.25
C GLY A 96 -16.79 -21.31 36.11
N LYS A 97 -16.73 -22.39 36.90
CA LYS A 97 -15.69 -23.43 36.77
C LYS A 97 -15.66 -24.07 35.40
N LYS A 98 -16.83 -24.33 34.79
CA LYS A 98 -16.92 -24.87 33.43
C LYS A 98 -16.34 -23.90 32.41
N VAL A 99 -16.61 -22.59 32.53
CA VAL A 99 -16.02 -21.56 31.65
C VAL A 99 -14.51 -21.53 31.80
N LEU A 100 -14.00 -21.54 33.04
CA LEU A 100 -12.56 -21.55 33.32
C LEU A 100 -11.88 -22.81 32.73
N ALA A 101 -12.46 -24.00 32.96
CA ALA A 101 -11.92 -25.27 32.46
C ALA A 101 -11.94 -25.36 30.93
N LEU A 102 -13.03 -24.93 30.27
CA LEU A 102 -13.10 -24.89 28.81
C LEU A 102 -12.06 -23.95 28.23
N ARG A 103 -11.84 -22.79 28.85
CA ARG A 103 -10.79 -21.87 28.43
C ARG A 103 -9.41 -22.47 28.58
N ASP A 104 -9.08 -23.02 29.74
CA ASP A 104 -7.76 -23.61 29.97
C ASP A 104 -7.51 -24.79 29.01
N GLU A 105 -8.55 -25.58 28.71
CA GLU A 105 -8.49 -26.64 27.70
C GLU A 105 -8.22 -26.08 26.28
N VAL A 106 -8.91 -25.01 25.88
CA VAL A 106 -8.63 -24.39 24.57
C VAL A 106 -7.20 -23.82 24.57
N ASN A 107 -6.78 -23.18 25.66
CA ASN A 107 -5.46 -22.58 25.82
C ASN A 107 -4.33 -23.60 25.69
N ARG A 108 -4.36 -24.65 26.52
CA ARG A 108 -3.37 -25.73 26.48
C ARG A 108 -3.32 -26.42 25.12
N ARG A 109 -4.47 -26.65 24.48
CA ARG A 109 -4.52 -27.45 23.26
C ARG A 109 -4.25 -26.69 21.97
N PHE A 110 -4.62 -25.41 21.91
CA PHE A 110 -4.61 -24.65 20.65
C PHE A 110 -3.93 -23.29 20.73
N PHE A 111 -3.56 -22.78 21.91
CA PHE A 111 -2.96 -21.45 22.06
C PHE A 111 -1.47 -21.46 22.39
N SER A 112 -0.74 -22.52 22.03
CA SER A 112 0.73 -22.44 21.98
C SER A 112 1.26 -21.49 20.88
N ARG A 113 0.42 -21.09 19.91
CA ARG A 113 0.78 -20.17 18.79
C ARG A 113 -0.35 -19.25 18.28
N GLY A 114 -1.39 -19.02 19.07
CA GLY A 114 -2.62 -18.33 18.63
C GLY A 114 -2.43 -16.88 18.19
N LEU A 115 -2.79 -16.60 16.93
CA LEU A 115 -2.70 -15.32 16.22
C LEU A 115 -3.75 -14.25 16.59
N GLN A 116 -4.52 -14.43 17.67
CA GLN A 116 -5.62 -13.53 18.03
C GLN A 116 -5.59 -13.10 19.50
N ASP A 117 -5.80 -11.79 19.68
CA ASP A 117 -5.79 -11.06 20.95
C ASP A 117 -6.78 -11.64 21.98
N ASN A 118 -6.25 -11.95 23.17
CA ASN A 118 -6.98 -12.54 24.29
C ASN A 118 -6.95 -11.65 25.55
N ARG A 119 -6.51 -10.39 25.51
CA ARG A 119 -6.33 -9.57 26.74
C ARG A 119 -7.64 -9.24 27.46
N GLY A 120 -8.65 -8.78 26.71
CA GLY A 120 -10.00 -8.59 27.27
C GLY A 120 -10.59 -9.90 27.81
N HIS A 121 -10.23 -11.04 27.18
CA HIS A 121 -10.59 -12.35 27.69
C HIS A 121 -9.85 -12.70 28.99
N VAL A 122 -8.55 -12.43 29.11
CA VAL A 122 -7.75 -12.66 30.33
C VAL A 122 -8.33 -11.89 31.52
N GLN A 123 -8.64 -10.60 31.34
CA GLN A 123 -9.29 -9.80 32.39
C GLN A 123 -10.62 -10.41 32.83
N GLN A 124 -11.43 -10.83 31.86
CA GLN A 124 -12.71 -11.45 32.13
C GLN A 124 -12.55 -12.79 32.87
N ILE A 125 -11.56 -13.61 32.52
CA ILE A 125 -11.29 -14.89 33.15
C ILE A 125 -10.80 -14.71 34.59
N LEU A 126 -9.92 -13.73 34.82
CA LEU A 126 -9.48 -13.35 36.17
C LEU A 126 -10.66 -12.84 37.02
N LYS A 127 -11.59 -12.09 36.41
CA LYS A 127 -12.83 -11.67 37.06
C LYS A 127 -13.73 -12.86 37.40
N ILE A 128 -14.02 -13.75 36.45
CA ILE A 128 -14.83 -14.96 36.66
C ILE A 128 -14.22 -15.82 37.78
N LYS A 129 -12.90 -15.98 37.80
CA LYS A 129 -12.22 -16.72 38.88
C LYS A 129 -12.42 -16.06 40.24
N SER A 130 -12.22 -14.74 40.34
CA SER A 130 -12.48 -14.00 41.59
C SER A 130 -13.94 -14.11 42.04
N GLU A 131 -14.88 -14.06 41.09
CA GLU A 131 -16.31 -14.22 41.35
C GLU A 131 -16.63 -15.64 41.84
N VAL A 132 -16.06 -16.69 41.22
CA VAL A 132 -16.21 -18.08 41.68
C VAL A 132 -15.61 -18.25 43.09
N GLU A 133 -14.38 -17.77 43.35
CA GLU A 133 -13.76 -17.83 44.68
C GLU A 133 -14.65 -17.15 45.74
N THR A 134 -15.29 -16.02 45.39
CA THR A 134 -16.21 -15.28 46.27
C THR A 134 -17.51 -16.05 46.51
N ILE A 135 -18.11 -16.61 45.45
CA ILE A 135 -19.33 -17.42 45.53
C ILE A 135 -19.09 -18.67 46.40
N GLU A 136 -17.94 -19.34 46.22
CA GLU A 136 -17.57 -20.51 47.02
C GLU A 136 -17.39 -20.15 48.50
N ALA A 137 -16.75 -19.02 48.80
CA ALA A 137 -16.64 -18.52 50.16
C ALA A 137 -18.01 -18.24 50.80
N TRP A 138 -18.96 -17.67 50.05
CA TRP A 138 -20.34 -17.45 50.52
C TRP A 138 -21.11 -18.77 50.73
N ILE A 139 -20.91 -19.75 49.85
CA ILE A 139 -21.51 -21.08 50.01
C ILE A 139 -20.97 -21.73 51.28
N ASP A 140 -19.66 -21.65 51.52
CA ASP A 140 -19.02 -22.28 52.67
C ASP A 140 -19.35 -21.58 53.99
N SER A 141 -19.48 -20.24 54.00
CA SER A 141 -19.94 -19.50 55.18
C SER A 141 -21.38 -19.84 55.57
N ARG A 142 -22.25 -20.09 54.59
CA ARG A 142 -23.66 -20.52 54.84
C ARG A 142 -23.78 -21.98 55.27
N LYS A 143 -22.79 -22.83 54.98
CA LYS A 143 -22.73 -24.20 55.52
C LYS A 143 -22.27 -24.24 56.98
N THR A 144 -21.64 -23.17 57.47
CA THR A 144 -21.08 -23.10 58.84
C THR A 144 -21.99 -22.39 59.85
N GLU A 145 -23.17 -21.88 59.43
CA GLU A 145 -24.20 -21.43 60.38
C GLU A 145 -24.88 -22.64 61.03
N PRO A 146 -24.76 -22.83 62.37
CA PRO A 146 -25.49 -23.87 63.06
C PRO A 146 -26.96 -23.45 63.17
N THR A 147 -27.86 -24.32 62.74
CA THR A 147 -29.29 -24.25 63.04
C THR A 147 -29.47 -24.20 64.56
N SER A 148 -29.78 -23.01 65.08
CA SER A 148 -30.16 -22.82 66.47
C SER A 148 -31.62 -23.20 66.65
N ASP A 149 -31.87 -24.39 67.17
CA ASP A 149 -33.11 -24.73 67.88
C ASP A 149 -32.84 -25.91 68.84
N ALA A 150 -32.51 -25.59 70.11
CA ALA A 150 -32.97 -26.26 71.33
C ALA A 150 -32.12 -25.87 72.57
N ALA A 151 -32.77 -25.10 73.45
CA ALA A 151 -32.72 -25.03 74.92
C ALA A 151 -31.43 -25.29 75.74
N ALA A 152 -31.24 -24.38 76.70
CA ALA A 152 -30.21 -24.32 77.73
C ALA A 152 -30.33 -25.40 78.83
N GLU A 153 -29.18 -25.75 79.44
CA GLU A 153 -28.94 -25.81 80.91
C GLU A 153 -27.45 -26.10 81.20
N ASP A 154 -26.86 -25.33 82.13
CA ASP A 154 -25.47 -25.35 82.65
C ASP A 154 -25.39 -26.21 83.95
N PRO A 155 -24.23 -26.45 84.64
CA PRO A 155 -22.81 -26.31 84.28
C PRO A 155 -21.83 -27.44 84.80
N ALA A 156 -20.54 -27.28 84.45
CA ALA A 156 -19.30 -27.63 85.21
C ALA A 156 -18.53 -28.96 84.87
N PRO A 157 -17.24 -29.10 85.28
CA PRO A 157 -16.09 -28.82 84.41
C PRO A 157 -15.06 -29.97 84.33
N THR A 158 -14.45 -30.22 83.17
CA THR A 158 -13.26 -31.08 83.10
C THR A 158 -12.39 -30.81 81.87
N ASP A 159 -11.14 -30.46 82.18
CA ASP A 159 -9.87 -30.68 81.48
C ASP A 159 -9.77 -30.81 79.95
N SER A 160 -8.89 -29.95 79.43
CA SER A 160 -7.98 -30.17 78.30
C SER A 160 -8.59 -30.61 76.96
N ALA A 161 -8.90 -29.64 76.12
CA ALA A 161 -8.62 -29.76 74.69
C ALA A 161 -8.42 -28.36 74.09
N HIS A 162 -7.30 -28.20 73.41
CA HIS A 162 -6.98 -27.02 72.61
C HIS A 162 -8.19 -26.55 71.80
N LYS A 163 -8.50 -25.25 71.90
CA LYS A 163 -9.27 -24.51 70.89
C LYS A 163 -8.55 -24.66 69.53
N CYS A 164 -8.87 -25.70 68.77
CA CYS A 164 -8.70 -25.67 67.33
C CYS A 164 -9.82 -24.79 66.78
N SER A 165 -9.50 -23.51 66.53
CA SER A 165 -10.31 -22.68 65.64
C SER A 165 -10.57 -23.50 64.37
N GLY A 166 -11.83 -23.69 64.01
CA GLY A 166 -12.24 -24.38 62.78
C GLY A 166 -11.62 -23.71 61.56
N LYS A 167 -10.42 -24.16 61.17
CA LYS A 167 -9.81 -23.86 59.90
C LYS A 167 -10.36 -24.88 58.93
N THR A 168 -11.08 -24.41 57.92
CA THR A 168 -11.45 -25.17 56.72
C THR A 168 -10.19 -25.88 56.20
N LEU A 169 -10.13 -27.20 56.34
CA LEU A 169 -9.04 -28.01 55.82
C LEU A 169 -9.20 -28.10 54.29
N VAL A 170 -8.64 -27.13 53.58
CA VAL A 170 -8.34 -27.30 52.16
C VAL A 170 -7.22 -28.33 52.09
N TYR A 171 -7.49 -29.52 51.55
CA TYR A 171 -6.48 -30.55 51.31
C TYR A 171 -5.49 -30.07 50.25
N GLN A 172 -4.54 -29.22 50.66
CA GLN A 172 -3.39 -28.86 49.84
C GLN A 172 -2.37 -30.00 49.91
N SER A 173 -1.80 -30.36 48.76
CA SER A 173 -0.72 -31.34 48.69
C SER A 173 0.41 -30.92 49.65
N LEU A 174 0.92 -31.85 50.45
CA LEU A 174 2.08 -31.61 51.32
C LEU A 174 3.36 -31.31 50.51
N LEU A 175 3.34 -31.56 49.19
CA LEU A 175 4.39 -31.19 48.25
C LEU A 175 4.14 -29.83 47.57
N SER A 176 3.05 -29.11 47.92
CA SER A 176 2.70 -27.80 47.38
C SER A 176 3.67 -26.72 47.86
N PRO A 177 4.18 -25.83 46.99
CA PRO A 177 5.13 -24.79 47.40
C PRO A 177 4.50 -23.81 48.41
N ASP A 178 3.16 -23.75 48.42
CA ASP A 178 2.36 -22.91 49.30
C ASP A 178 2.34 -23.40 50.76
N VAL A 179 2.79 -24.64 51.04
CA VAL A 179 2.93 -25.19 52.40
C VAL A 179 4.38 -25.01 52.88
N PRO A 180 4.65 -24.17 53.89
CA PRO A 180 5.98 -24.00 54.46
C PRO A 180 6.56 -25.32 54.98
N LEU A 181 7.87 -25.54 54.78
CA LEU A 181 8.58 -26.68 55.37
C LEU A 181 8.49 -26.70 56.91
N SER A 182 8.31 -25.53 57.54
CA SER A 182 8.05 -25.40 58.98
C SER A 182 6.73 -26.05 59.39
N ASP A 183 5.71 -26.00 58.53
CA ASP A 183 4.40 -26.56 58.83
C ASP A 183 4.42 -28.09 58.76
N LEU A 184 5.44 -28.64 58.07
CA LEU A 184 5.76 -30.07 58.02
C LEU A 184 6.74 -30.50 59.12
N ALA A 185 7.11 -29.62 60.06
CA ALA A 185 8.09 -29.94 61.11
C ALA A 185 7.63 -31.06 62.06
N HIS A 186 6.32 -31.30 62.14
CA HIS A 186 5.72 -32.40 62.90
C HIS A 186 5.99 -33.78 62.27
N LEU A 187 6.44 -33.84 61.01
CA LEU A 187 6.82 -35.08 60.33
C LEU A 187 8.31 -35.42 60.58
N PRO A 188 8.69 -36.71 60.61
CA PRO A 188 10.08 -37.12 60.79
C PRO A 188 11.02 -36.44 59.78
N PRO A 189 12.21 -35.96 60.21
CA PRO A 189 13.16 -35.28 59.31
C PRO A 189 13.50 -36.09 58.06
N ASP A 190 13.71 -37.40 58.22
CA ASP A 190 14.02 -38.35 57.14
C ASP A 190 12.76 -39.02 56.56
N GLY A 191 11.58 -38.54 56.93
CA GLY A 191 10.31 -39.07 56.44
C GLY A 191 10.14 -38.82 54.94
N PRO A 192 9.51 -39.75 54.20
CA PRO A 192 9.44 -39.70 52.74
C PRO A 192 8.82 -38.40 52.21
N VAL A 193 7.86 -37.80 52.93
CA VAL A 193 7.23 -36.52 52.56
C VAL A 193 8.20 -35.35 52.66
N ARG A 194 9.01 -35.25 53.74
CA ARG A 194 10.01 -34.18 53.89
C ARG A 194 11.17 -34.36 52.91
N THR A 195 11.59 -35.61 52.65
CA THR A 195 12.63 -35.92 51.65
C THR A 195 12.17 -35.58 50.24
N LEU A 196 10.95 -35.99 49.84
CA LEU A 196 10.38 -35.64 48.54
C LEU A 196 10.18 -34.14 48.41
N ARG A 197 9.72 -33.46 49.47
CA ARG A 197 9.59 -32.01 49.50
C ARG A 197 10.93 -31.32 49.31
N GLY A 198 11.97 -31.74 50.04
CA GLY A 198 13.33 -31.20 49.89
C GLY A 198 13.90 -31.42 48.48
N PHE A 199 13.62 -32.56 47.85
CA PHE A 199 13.99 -32.79 46.45
C PHE A 199 13.25 -31.86 45.48
N VAL A 200 11.94 -31.69 45.65
CA VAL A 200 11.13 -30.78 44.81
C VAL A 200 11.58 -29.34 44.97
N ASP A 201 11.85 -28.88 46.20
CA ASP A 201 12.33 -27.53 46.47
C ASP A 201 13.74 -27.32 45.86
N SER A 202 14.65 -28.28 46.01
CA SER A 202 15.99 -28.24 45.40
C SER A 202 15.95 -28.22 43.86
N PHE A 203 15.11 -29.06 43.27
CA PHE A 203 14.90 -29.08 41.82
C PHE A 203 14.32 -27.75 41.31
N ARG A 204 13.35 -27.18 42.03
CA ARG A 204 12.79 -25.86 41.71
C ARG A 204 13.86 -24.78 41.78
N ASP A 205 14.63 -24.74 42.86
CA ASP A 205 15.68 -23.74 43.07
C ASP A 205 16.76 -23.82 41.99
N GLU A 206 17.12 -25.03 41.54
CA GLU A 206 18.05 -25.23 40.43
C GLU A 206 17.49 -24.74 39.08
N MET A 207 16.20 -24.97 38.81
CA MET A 207 15.54 -24.45 37.61
C MET A 207 15.45 -22.91 37.62
N ILE A 208 15.13 -22.31 38.77
CA ILE A 208 15.14 -20.85 38.95
C ILE A 208 16.55 -20.30 38.75
N ARG A 209 17.57 -20.94 39.34
CA ARG A 209 18.98 -20.58 39.18
C ARG A 209 19.37 -20.56 37.69
N ARG A 210 19.03 -21.62 36.95
CA ARG A 210 19.27 -21.71 35.50
C ARG A 210 18.54 -20.63 34.71
N LEU A 211 17.31 -20.27 35.11
CA LEU A 211 16.58 -19.16 34.49
C LEU A 211 17.29 -17.82 34.72
N TYR A 212 17.75 -17.55 35.94
CA TYR A 212 18.50 -16.33 36.28
C TYR A 212 19.89 -16.27 35.64
N GLU A 213 20.54 -17.41 35.38
CA GLU A 213 21.77 -17.44 34.59
C GLU A 213 21.54 -17.03 33.13
N MET A 214 20.36 -17.32 32.57
CA MET A 214 20.02 -16.93 31.20
C MET A 214 19.50 -15.50 31.11
N ALA A 215 18.66 -15.09 32.07
CA ALA A 215 18.03 -13.77 32.15
C ALA A 215 18.14 -13.23 33.59
N PRO A 216 19.30 -12.66 33.98
CA PRO A 216 19.53 -12.19 35.35
C PRO A 216 18.56 -11.09 35.76
N SER A 217 18.08 -10.31 34.80
CA SER A 217 17.09 -9.23 34.98
C SER A 217 15.81 -9.71 35.66
N LEU A 218 15.47 -11.01 35.58
CA LEU A 218 14.30 -11.59 36.24
C LEU A 218 14.46 -11.75 37.75
N ASN A 219 15.68 -11.71 38.27
CA ASN A 219 15.91 -11.81 39.71
C ASN A 219 15.64 -10.45 40.37
N ASP A 220 14.42 -10.27 40.87
CA ASP A 220 13.99 -9.09 41.62
C ASP A 220 13.94 -9.32 43.14
N SER A 221 14.49 -10.43 43.63
CA SER A 221 14.74 -10.65 45.06
C SER A 221 15.89 -9.80 45.61
N LYS A 222 16.71 -9.23 44.71
CA LYS A 222 17.86 -8.38 45.01
C LYS A 222 17.67 -7.00 44.35
N GLU A 223 18.22 -5.97 44.98
CA GLU A 223 18.23 -4.61 44.40
C GLU A 223 19.19 -4.48 43.20
N LEU A 224 20.26 -5.29 43.17
CA LEU A 224 21.26 -5.31 42.10
C LEU A 224 21.10 -6.53 41.20
N VAL A 225 21.34 -6.33 39.91
CA VAL A 225 21.31 -7.37 38.87
C VAL A 225 22.74 -7.77 38.49
N CYS A 226 22.95 -9.06 38.23
CA CYS A 226 24.24 -9.56 37.77
C CYS A 226 24.41 -9.28 36.27
N ASP A 227 25.47 -8.57 35.90
CA ASP A 227 25.87 -8.38 34.52
C ASP A 227 26.57 -9.63 33.97
N LEU A 228 26.01 -10.28 32.95
CA LEU A 228 26.60 -11.49 32.36
C LEU A 228 27.88 -11.23 31.57
N GLN A 229 28.07 -10.01 31.05
CA GLN A 229 29.25 -9.65 30.26
C GLN A 229 30.44 -9.35 31.18
N LEU A 230 30.19 -8.68 32.31
CA LEU A 230 31.23 -8.23 33.24
C LEU A 230 31.35 -9.09 34.50
N GLY A 231 30.36 -9.95 34.79
CA GLY A 231 30.29 -10.76 36.01
C GLY A 231 30.16 -9.92 37.30
N GLN A 232 29.72 -8.67 37.20
CA GLN A 232 29.60 -7.72 38.31
C GLN A 232 28.14 -7.40 38.63
N GLU A 233 27.86 -7.08 39.89
CA GLU A 233 26.53 -6.57 40.28
C GLU A 233 26.40 -5.10 39.86
N ARG A 234 25.30 -4.77 39.18
CA ARG A 234 24.98 -3.42 38.70
C ARG A 234 23.56 -3.01 39.06
N ILE A 235 23.31 -1.70 39.03
CA ILE A 235 21.98 -1.13 39.18
C ILE A 235 21.12 -1.54 37.96
N LEU A 236 19.82 -1.69 38.21
CA LEU A 236 18.80 -1.95 37.20
C LEU A 236 18.83 -0.88 36.10
N GLN A 237 18.88 -1.32 34.85
CA GLN A 237 18.83 -0.46 33.67
C GLN A 237 17.47 -0.62 32.97
N THR A 238 17.18 0.28 32.03
CA THR A 238 15.93 0.26 31.26
C THR A 238 15.70 -1.08 30.54
N GLY A 239 16.74 -1.65 29.93
CA GLY A 239 16.67 -2.97 29.31
C GLY A 239 16.24 -4.08 30.27
N ASP A 240 16.63 -4.03 31.55
CA ASP A 240 16.20 -5.02 32.53
C ASP A 240 14.72 -4.93 32.85
N LEU A 241 14.20 -3.70 32.96
CA LEU A 241 12.77 -3.44 33.17
C LEU A 241 11.95 -3.98 31.98
N ILE A 242 12.45 -3.79 30.76
CA ILE A 242 11.82 -4.34 29.56
C ILE A 242 11.84 -5.88 29.59
N VAL A 243 12.96 -6.51 29.96
CA VAL A 243 13.04 -7.99 30.09
C VAL A 243 12.08 -8.53 31.16
N ARG A 244 11.89 -7.81 32.26
CA ARG A 244 10.87 -8.15 33.28
C ARG A 244 9.46 -8.06 32.68
N ASN A 245 9.17 -7.03 31.89
CA ASN A 245 7.90 -6.91 31.17
C ASN A 245 7.71 -7.99 30.11
N VAL A 246 8.76 -8.43 29.40
CA VAL A 246 8.70 -9.58 28.48
C VAL A 246 8.19 -10.84 29.19
N PHE A 247 8.59 -11.07 30.44
CA PHE A 247 8.07 -12.20 31.21
C PHE A 247 6.58 -12.04 31.56
N ARG A 248 6.15 -10.82 31.91
CA ARG A 248 4.73 -10.52 32.18
C ARG A 248 3.88 -10.74 30.94
N GLU A 249 4.36 -10.27 29.79
CA GLU A 249 3.75 -10.48 28.48
C GLU A 249 3.61 -11.97 28.16
N TYR A 250 4.67 -12.74 28.37
CA TYR A 250 4.64 -14.19 28.20
C TYR A 250 3.59 -14.87 29.10
N LEU A 251 3.47 -14.45 30.36
CA LEU A 251 2.46 -14.99 31.28
C LEU A 251 1.04 -14.61 30.87
N VAL A 252 0.80 -13.36 30.45
CA VAL A 252 -0.51 -12.93 29.95
C VAL A 252 -0.91 -13.72 28.70
N TRP A 253 0.05 -14.04 27.84
CA TRP A 253 -0.20 -14.76 26.60
C TRP A 253 -0.40 -16.27 26.80
N THR A 254 0.45 -16.93 27.60
CA THR A 254 0.45 -18.40 27.77
C THR A 254 -0.28 -18.89 29.01
N GLY A 255 -0.48 -18.02 30.01
CA GLY A 255 -0.89 -18.43 31.34
C GLY A 255 -2.31 -18.99 31.40
N ASP A 256 -2.42 -20.20 31.94
CA ASP A 256 -3.70 -20.74 32.41
C ASP A 256 -4.27 -19.89 33.55
N THR A 257 -5.55 -20.09 33.85
CA THR A 257 -6.29 -19.28 34.83
C THR A 257 -5.60 -19.26 36.21
N ASP A 258 -5.06 -20.40 36.63
CA ASP A 258 -4.35 -20.52 37.91
C ASP A 258 -3.01 -19.80 37.93
N VAL A 259 -2.25 -19.88 36.83
CA VAL A 259 -0.97 -19.20 36.67
C VAL A 259 -1.17 -17.68 36.72
N LEU A 260 -2.15 -17.16 35.96
CA LEU A 260 -2.47 -15.74 35.92
C LEU A 260 -2.96 -15.21 37.27
N ALA A 261 -3.80 -15.98 37.98
CA ALA A 261 -4.27 -15.59 39.30
C ALA A 261 -3.14 -15.56 40.34
N LYS A 262 -2.19 -16.49 40.27
CA LYS A 262 -0.98 -16.46 41.10
C LYS A 262 -0.09 -15.27 40.75
N ALA A 263 0.12 -15.02 39.45
CA ALA A 263 0.93 -13.90 38.97
C ALA A 263 0.32 -12.54 39.36
N ARG A 264 -1.01 -12.41 39.37
CA ARG A 264 -1.72 -11.21 39.84
C ARG A 264 -1.57 -10.98 41.36
N LYS A 265 -1.44 -12.05 42.14
CA LYS A 265 -1.30 -11.96 43.61
C LYS A 265 0.17 -11.74 44.04
N ALA A 266 1.13 -12.18 43.23
CA ALA A 266 2.56 -12.04 43.52
C ALA A 266 3.03 -10.60 43.27
N LYS A 267 3.87 -10.08 44.19
CA LYS A 267 4.43 -8.73 44.08
C LYS A 267 5.76 -8.68 43.32
N THR A 268 6.44 -9.83 43.22
CA THR A 268 7.75 -9.97 42.57
C THR A 268 7.77 -11.23 41.70
N ILE A 269 8.65 -11.24 40.69
CA ILE A 269 8.93 -12.38 39.83
C ILE A 269 9.48 -13.54 40.67
N ASP A 270 10.41 -13.28 41.58
CA ASP A 270 11.00 -14.32 42.43
C ASP A 270 9.94 -14.97 43.34
N GLU A 271 9.04 -14.18 43.95
CA GLU A 271 7.92 -14.72 44.75
C GLU A 271 7.03 -15.65 43.92
N PHE A 272 6.72 -15.24 42.68
CA PHE A 272 5.92 -16.05 41.76
C PHE A 272 6.63 -17.35 41.35
N LEU A 273 7.90 -17.28 40.99
CA LEU A 273 8.69 -18.44 40.56
C LEU A 273 8.85 -19.46 41.69
N ARG A 274 9.09 -19.02 42.93
CA ARG A 274 9.19 -19.93 44.10
C ARG A 274 7.87 -20.63 44.43
N LYS A 275 6.73 -20.00 44.11
CA LYS A 275 5.39 -20.58 44.24
C LYS A 275 4.94 -21.40 43.02
N SER A 276 5.79 -21.51 42.01
CA SER A 276 5.53 -22.26 40.78
C SER A 276 6.27 -23.60 40.80
N ILE A 277 5.54 -24.69 40.55
CA ILE A 277 6.14 -26.04 40.37
C ILE A 277 5.97 -26.49 38.91
N SER A 278 4.79 -26.30 38.33
CA SER A 278 4.50 -26.54 36.92
C SER A 278 4.79 -25.28 36.09
N GLY A 279 5.62 -25.39 35.04
CA GLY A 279 5.86 -24.32 34.06
C GLY A 279 7.28 -23.75 33.98
N LEU A 280 8.16 -24.03 34.96
CA LEU A 280 9.54 -23.50 34.96
C LEU A 280 10.36 -23.93 33.74
N ASP A 281 10.17 -25.16 33.26
CA ASP A 281 10.82 -25.66 32.05
C ASP A 281 10.37 -24.90 30.78
N ASP A 282 9.09 -24.52 30.71
CA ASP A 282 8.56 -23.73 29.59
C ASP A 282 9.10 -22.30 29.61
N TYR A 283 9.26 -21.69 30.80
CA TYR A 283 9.89 -20.38 30.94
C TYR A 283 11.36 -20.42 30.48
N ILE A 284 12.10 -21.46 30.85
CA ILE A 284 13.48 -21.67 30.39
C ILE A 284 13.53 -21.79 28.87
N LYS A 285 12.68 -22.63 28.26
CA LYS A 285 12.59 -22.80 26.80
C LYS A 285 12.24 -21.48 26.09
N PHE A 286 11.34 -20.69 26.67
CA PHE A 286 10.97 -19.38 26.13
C PHE A 286 12.16 -18.42 26.10
N PHE A 287 12.89 -18.25 27.21
CA PHE A 287 14.06 -17.36 27.24
C PHE A 287 15.22 -17.86 26.38
N GLN A 288 15.36 -19.17 26.17
CA GLN A 288 16.29 -19.73 25.17
C GLN A 288 15.89 -19.35 23.74
N ALA A 289 14.60 -19.43 23.41
CA ALA A 289 14.07 -19.03 22.11
C ALA A 289 14.24 -17.52 21.87
N LEU A 290 13.97 -16.70 22.89
CA LEU A 290 14.13 -15.25 22.86
C LEU A 290 15.59 -14.86 22.60
N LYS A 291 16.54 -15.46 23.35
CA LYS A 291 17.98 -15.21 23.19
C LYS A 291 18.51 -15.64 21.82
N SER A 292 17.86 -16.62 21.20
CA SER A 292 18.20 -17.11 19.85
C SER A 292 17.56 -16.27 18.74
N GLY A 293 16.84 -15.19 19.06
CA GLY A 293 16.22 -14.30 18.07
C GLY A 293 15.09 -14.94 17.27
N ARG A 294 14.35 -15.87 17.86
CA ARG A 294 13.27 -16.57 17.14
C ARG A 294 12.12 -15.59 16.79
N PRO A 295 11.62 -15.57 15.53
CA PRO A 295 10.59 -14.64 15.10
C PRO A 295 9.30 -14.68 15.93
N ASP A 296 8.90 -15.86 16.43
CA ASP A 296 7.71 -16.00 17.26
C ASP A 296 7.84 -15.37 18.65
N THR A 297 9.03 -14.90 19.02
CA THR A 297 9.30 -14.21 20.29
C THR A 297 9.40 -12.68 20.17
N ALA A 298 9.54 -12.14 18.95
CA ALA A 298 9.78 -10.71 18.71
C ALA A 298 8.67 -9.81 19.29
N HIS A 299 7.41 -10.23 19.10
CA HIS A 299 6.26 -9.48 19.58
C HIS A 299 6.25 -9.28 21.11
N PHE A 300 6.83 -10.19 21.92
CA PHE A 300 6.91 -10.00 23.37
C PHE A 300 7.81 -8.84 23.75
N VAL A 301 8.92 -8.64 23.03
CA VAL A 301 9.82 -7.51 23.28
C VAL A 301 9.14 -6.20 22.88
N ARG A 302 8.55 -6.16 21.69
CA ARG A 302 7.74 -5.03 21.22
C ARG A 302 6.66 -4.65 22.23
N ASP A 303 5.88 -5.64 22.64
CA ASP A 303 4.74 -5.45 23.53
C ASP A 303 5.20 -5.01 24.93
N ALA A 304 6.32 -5.55 25.42
CA ALA A 304 6.93 -5.15 26.68
C ALA A 304 7.44 -3.70 26.68
N ILE A 305 8.00 -3.24 25.56
CA ILE A 305 8.41 -1.83 25.36
C ILE A 305 7.17 -0.92 25.35
N CYS A 306 6.14 -1.30 24.59
CA CYS A 306 4.88 -0.55 24.58
C CYS A 306 4.28 -0.45 25.99
N ASP A 307 4.31 -1.56 26.74
CA ASP A 307 3.77 -1.61 28.10
C ASP A 307 4.62 -0.80 29.10
N TYR A 308 5.95 -0.76 28.90
CA TYR A 308 6.84 0.11 29.66
C TYR A 308 6.56 1.60 29.44
N LEU A 309 6.17 1.99 28.22
CA LEU A 309 5.85 3.36 27.84
C LEU A 309 4.37 3.74 28.06
N LEU A 310 3.56 2.87 28.69
CA LEU A 310 2.15 3.15 28.93
C LEU A 310 1.96 4.43 29.77
N PRO A 311 1.06 5.34 29.34
CA PRO A 311 0.67 6.49 30.14
C PRO A 311 0.14 6.10 31.52
N GLN A 312 0.34 6.97 32.52
CA GLN A 312 -0.03 6.65 33.90
C GLN A 312 -1.54 6.42 34.08
N ASP A 313 -2.37 7.02 33.26
CA ASP A 313 -3.83 6.92 33.25
C ASP A 313 -4.37 5.82 32.32
N ALA A 314 -3.50 5.15 31.55
CA ALA A 314 -3.91 4.11 30.62
C ALA A 314 -4.51 2.90 31.38
N PRO A 315 -5.69 2.38 30.96
CA PRO A 315 -6.26 1.16 31.50
C PRO A 315 -5.24 0.01 31.47
N CYS A 316 -4.98 -0.59 32.63
CA CYS A 316 -3.98 -1.65 32.77
C CYS A 316 -4.45 -2.74 33.73
N MET A 317 -3.77 -3.88 33.68
CA MET A 317 -3.85 -4.93 34.70
C MET A 317 -2.50 -5.08 35.39
N GLU A 318 -2.53 -5.45 36.67
CA GLU A 318 -1.32 -5.68 37.45
C GLU A 318 -0.92 -7.17 37.41
N ILE A 319 0.32 -7.44 36.99
CA ILE A 319 0.90 -8.77 36.91
C ILE A 319 2.33 -8.71 37.44
N LEU A 320 2.65 -9.56 38.42
CA LEU A 320 3.96 -9.57 39.08
C LEU A 320 4.37 -8.17 39.60
N GLY A 321 3.42 -7.49 40.24
CA GLY A 321 3.61 -6.17 40.86
C GLY A 321 3.75 -4.98 39.91
N ASP A 322 3.50 -5.13 38.60
CA ASP A 322 3.67 -4.04 37.62
C ASP A 322 2.55 -4.02 36.56
N ARG A 323 2.49 -2.93 35.80
CA ARG A 323 1.40 -2.62 34.86
C ARG A 323 1.62 -3.26 33.50
N VAL A 324 0.54 -3.83 32.97
CA VAL A 324 0.45 -4.44 31.64
C VAL A 324 -0.79 -3.89 30.94
N ALA A 325 -0.70 -3.57 29.65
CA ALA A 325 -1.80 -2.94 28.90
C ALA A 325 -3.10 -3.77 28.98
N ALA A 326 -4.23 -3.13 29.23
CA ALA A 326 -5.52 -3.81 29.24
C ALA A 326 -5.96 -4.25 27.82
N GLU A 327 -5.64 -3.43 26.82
CA GLU A 327 -6.07 -3.61 25.43
C GLU A 327 -4.91 -3.33 24.46
N PRO A 328 -4.75 -4.09 23.36
CA PRO A 328 -3.66 -3.83 22.40
C PRO A 328 -3.80 -2.52 21.64
N SER A 329 -5.00 -1.97 21.49
CA SER A 329 -5.27 -0.67 20.84
C SER A 329 -4.51 0.49 21.49
N GLN A 330 -4.03 0.31 22.72
CA GLN A 330 -3.27 1.28 23.48
C GLN A 330 -1.77 1.29 23.13
N ARG A 331 -1.31 0.27 22.39
CA ARG A 331 0.12 0.10 22.07
C ARG A 331 0.45 0.81 20.77
N LYS A 332 1.53 1.57 20.80
CA LYS A 332 2.12 2.21 19.63
C LYS A 332 3.64 2.21 19.78
N MET A 333 4.34 1.76 18.74
CA MET A 333 5.80 1.90 18.68
C MET A 333 6.15 3.28 18.15
N GLY A 334 6.14 4.27 19.05
CA GLY A 334 6.62 5.64 18.79
C GLY A 334 8.15 5.74 18.76
N VAL A 335 8.68 6.95 18.62
CA VAL A 335 10.14 7.21 18.58
C VAL A 335 10.83 6.64 19.82
N ASP A 336 10.34 6.96 21.02
CA ASP A 336 10.89 6.46 22.28
C ASP A 336 10.92 4.92 22.34
N GLY A 337 9.90 4.26 21.78
CA GLY A 337 9.83 2.80 21.74
C GLY A 337 10.90 2.19 20.84
N TRP A 338 11.10 2.78 19.66
CA TRP A 338 12.16 2.35 18.74
C TRP A 338 13.56 2.66 19.26
N ASP A 339 13.75 3.79 19.94
CA ASP A 339 15.00 4.13 20.62
C ASP A 339 15.35 3.11 21.71
N LEU A 340 14.38 2.76 22.57
CA LEU A 340 14.57 1.72 23.58
C LEU A 340 14.92 0.37 22.97
N LEU A 341 14.29 0.01 21.85
CA LEU A 341 14.59 -1.23 21.14
C LEU A 341 16.02 -1.21 20.58
N TYR A 342 16.43 -0.11 19.95
CA TYR A 342 17.78 0.04 19.38
C TYR A 342 18.84 0.01 20.47
N GLU A 343 18.68 0.80 21.53
CA GLU A 343 19.68 0.94 22.60
C GLU A 343 19.91 -0.34 23.40
N ASN A 344 18.85 -1.12 23.64
CA ASN A 344 18.90 -2.26 24.56
C ASN A 344 18.90 -3.62 23.85
N PHE A 345 18.50 -3.69 22.57
CA PHE A 345 18.33 -4.96 21.84
C PHE A 345 18.94 -4.98 20.43
N SER A 346 19.78 -4.00 20.04
CA SER A 346 20.45 -3.98 18.73
C SER A 346 21.28 -5.24 18.41
N ASP A 347 21.75 -5.96 19.42
CA ASP A 347 22.53 -7.20 19.23
C ASP A 347 21.67 -8.37 18.71
N VAL A 348 20.34 -8.28 18.90
CA VAL A 348 19.37 -9.31 18.51
C VAL A 348 18.44 -8.81 17.40
N VAL A 349 18.28 -7.48 17.28
CA VAL A 349 17.42 -6.81 16.30
C VAL A 349 18.28 -6.16 15.22
N ASN A 350 18.09 -6.60 13.97
CA ASN A 350 18.77 -6.05 12.81
C ASN A 350 17.74 -5.50 11.81
N TRP A 351 18.23 -4.80 10.78
CA TRP A 351 17.39 -4.19 9.76
C TRP A 351 16.40 -5.18 9.09
N ALA A 352 16.78 -6.47 8.97
CA ALA A 352 16.02 -7.49 8.26
C ALA A 352 14.85 -8.07 9.05
N ASN A 353 14.76 -7.80 10.37
CA ASN A 353 13.65 -8.26 11.21
C ASN A 353 12.85 -7.13 11.88
N LEU A 354 13.11 -5.86 11.55
CA LEU A 354 12.42 -4.70 12.14
C LEU A 354 10.89 -4.76 12.04
N GLU A 355 10.37 -5.27 10.93
CA GLU A 355 8.92 -5.42 10.68
C GLU A 355 8.23 -6.25 11.77
N GLN A 356 8.92 -7.24 12.34
CA GLN A 356 8.39 -8.13 13.38
C GLN A 356 8.13 -7.41 14.71
N TYR A 357 8.72 -6.22 14.89
CA TYR A 357 8.57 -5.39 16.08
C TYR A 357 7.60 -4.22 15.89
N SER A 358 6.89 -4.14 14.76
CA SER A 358 5.85 -3.13 14.53
C SER A 358 4.51 -3.60 15.09
N VAL A 359 3.69 -2.70 15.69
CA VAL A 359 2.32 -3.02 16.11
C VAL A 359 1.37 -2.86 14.93
N GLY A 360 1.46 -1.71 14.24
CA GLY A 360 0.73 -1.43 13.00
C GLY A 360 1.66 -1.03 11.87
N TYR A 361 1.11 -0.83 10.67
CA TYR A 361 1.92 -0.45 9.51
C TYR A 361 2.48 0.99 9.64
N GLU A 362 1.79 1.87 10.37
CA GLU A 362 2.30 3.22 10.69
C GLU A 362 3.64 3.16 11.45
N ASP A 363 3.80 2.22 12.39
CA ASP A 363 5.04 2.05 13.16
C ASP A 363 6.21 1.61 12.26
N LEU A 364 5.92 0.73 11.29
CA LEU A 364 6.91 0.30 10.30
C LEU A 364 7.38 1.49 9.45
N VAL A 365 6.44 2.31 8.96
CA VAL A 365 6.77 3.52 8.21
C VAL A 365 7.62 4.46 9.08
N LEU A 366 7.28 4.62 10.36
CA LEU A 366 8.02 5.45 11.30
C LEU A 366 9.48 5.00 11.45
N VAL A 367 9.73 3.71 11.75
CA VAL A 367 11.12 3.23 11.91
C VAL A 367 11.92 3.36 10.62
N LYS A 368 11.31 3.12 9.45
CA LYS A 368 11.97 3.30 8.16
C LYS A 368 12.32 4.77 7.89
N LYS A 369 11.48 5.72 8.31
CA LYS A 369 11.78 7.17 8.27
C LYS A 369 12.93 7.54 9.20
N LEU A 370 12.93 7.04 10.44
CA LEU A 370 14.00 7.29 11.41
C LEU A 370 15.35 6.72 10.95
N SER A 371 15.34 5.53 10.34
CA SER A 371 16.53 4.96 9.69
C SER A 371 17.02 5.80 8.51
N ALA A 372 16.11 6.30 7.66
CA ALA A 372 16.46 7.20 6.55
C ALA A 372 17.05 8.54 7.03
N LEU A 373 16.63 9.01 8.22
CA LEU A 373 17.20 10.17 8.91
C LEU A 373 18.50 9.84 9.68
N GLN A 374 19.04 8.62 9.53
CA GLN A 374 20.27 8.14 10.16
C GLN A 374 20.24 8.16 11.70
N ARG A 375 19.06 8.10 12.33
CA ARG A 375 18.96 8.02 13.81
C ARG A 375 19.60 6.73 14.36
N TYR A 376 19.49 5.63 13.62
CA TYR A 376 19.91 4.29 14.04
C TYR A 376 21.17 3.82 13.32
N GLY A 377 22.24 4.63 13.37
CA GLY A 377 23.56 4.27 12.87
C GLY A 377 24.66 4.88 13.73
N LYS A 378 25.38 4.07 14.51
CA LYS A 378 26.62 4.56 15.14
C LYS A 378 27.67 4.79 14.04
N SER A 379 28.22 5.99 13.98
CA SER A 379 29.22 6.50 13.01
C SER A 379 30.57 5.73 12.94
N GLY A 380 30.66 4.48 13.43
CA GLY A 380 31.92 3.73 13.49
C GLY A 380 31.82 2.21 13.45
N ASP A 381 30.64 1.60 13.49
CA ASP A 381 30.50 0.14 13.39
C ASP A 381 29.48 -0.26 12.30
N PRO A 382 29.96 -0.61 11.09
CA PRO A 382 29.13 -0.93 9.92
C PRO A 382 28.11 -2.05 10.17
N GLY A 383 28.33 -2.91 11.17
CA GLY A 383 27.43 -4.02 11.51
C GLY A 383 26.20 -3.65 12.33
N SER A 384 26.14 -2.43 12.89
CA SER A 384 25.11 -2.02 13.88
C SER A 384 24.08 -1.02 13.33
N SER A 385 24.18 -0.63 12.06
CA SER A 385 23.25 0.31 11.43
C SER A 385 21.97 -0.39 10.98
N TRP A 386 20.81 0.19 11.32
CA TRP A 386 19.51 -0.21 10.75
C TRP A 386 19.24 0.42 9.38
N LEU A 387 20.06 1.37 8.94
CA LEU A 387 20.07 1.86 7.56
C LEU A 387 21.01 1.00 6.71
N GLN A 388 20.44 0.24 5.76
CA GLN A 388 21.18 -0.61 4.83
C GLN A 388 20.65 -0.44 3.39
N PRO A 389 21.02 0.62 2.66
CA PRO A 389 20.43 0.94 1.35
C PRO A 389 20.67 -0.11 0.27
N ASP A 390 21.76 -0.88 0.38
CA ASP A 390 22.12 -1.92 -0.61
C ASP A 390 21.34 -3.23 -0.39
N ASP A 391 20.84 -3.47 0.81
CA ASP A 391 20.15 -4.71 1.19
C ASP A 391 18.64 -4.52 1.48
N ASP A 392 18.25 -3.33 1.95
CA ASP A 392 16.87 -2.95 2.24
C ASP A 392 16.29 -2.11 1.09
N LEU A 393 15.45 -2.74 0.26
CA LEU A 393 14.82 -2.10 -0.88
C LEU A 393 14.03 -0.82 -0.51
N SER A 394 13.47 -0.76 0.70
CA SER A 394 12.76 0.43 1.13
C SER A 394 13.70 1.64 1.23
N GLN A 395 14.96 1.43 1.55
CA GLN A 395 15.95 2.49 1.76
C GLN A 395 16.71 2.90 0.49
N GLU A 396 16.52 2.21 -0.63
CA GLU A 396 17.12 2.59 -1.93
C GLU A 396 16.69 4.00 -2.38
N CYS A 397 15.47 4.42 -2.04
CA CYS A 397 14.96 5.76 -2.32
C CYS A 397 14.36 6.39 -1.05
N PRO A 398 15.19 7.11 -0.25
CA PRO A 398 14.75 7.70 1.01
C PRO A 398 13.55 8.63 0.86
N VAL A 399 13.44 9.36 -0.25
CA VAL A 399 12.32 10.28 -0.52
C VAL A 399 10.97 9.53 -0.55
N ALA A 400 10.92 8.32 -1.11
CA ALA A 400 9.69 7.53 -1.14
C ALA A 400 9.25 7.15 0.28
N VAL A 401 10.18 6.70 1.12
CA VAL A 401 9.92 6.32 2.53
C VAL A 401 9.51 7.53 3.38
N LEU A 402 10.20 8.66 3.21
CA LEU A 402 9.86 9.92 3.89
C LEU A 402 8.42 10.37 3.56
N LEU A 403 7.94 10.06 2.35
CA LEU A 403 6.57 10.30 1.90
C LEU A 403 5.62 9.12 2.14
N GLY A 404 6.03 8.11 2.93
CA GLY A 404 5.17 7.04 3.43
C GLY A 404 5.10 5.77 2.59
N PHE A 405 5.86 5.67 1.49
CA PHE A 405 5.90 4.47 0.64
C PHE A 405 7.08 3.57 1.02
N VAL A 406 6.78 2.36 1.47
CA VAL A 406 7.80 1.33 1.78
C VAL A 406 7.80 0.30 0.65
N ALA A 407 8.89 0.27 -0.11
CA ALA A 407 9.12 -0.74 -1.13
C ALA A 407 9.49 -2.08 -0.50
N TRP A 408 8.99 -3.18 -1.08
CA TRP A 408 9.16 -4.52 -0.51
C TRP A 408 9.98 -5.45 -1.40
N THR A 409 9.51 -5.67 -2.62
CA THR A 409 10.26 -6.45 -3.61
C THR A 409 10.20 -5.78 -4.98
N LYS A 410 11.22 -6.06 -5.78
CA LYS A 410 11.31 -5.65 -7.17
C LYS A 410 11.89 -6.80 -8.01
N GLY A 411 11.60 -6.79 -9.31
CA GLY A 411 12.38 -7.50 -10.32
C GLY A 411 12.60 -6.55 -11.50
N PHE A 412 13.69 -6.57 -12.27
CA PHE A 412 14.92 -7.40 -12.37
C PHE A 412 16.05 -6.51 -12.94
N TRP A 413 17.27 -7.04 -13.11
CA TRP A 413 18.21 -6.59 -14.16
C TRP A 413 19.15 -7.73 -14.61
N GLU A 414 19.03 -8.19 -15.87
CA GLU A 414 20.16 -8.44 -16.80
C GLU A 414 19.67 -8.44 -18.28
N SER A 415 20.22 -7.51 -19.09
CA SER A 415 20.06 -7.28 -20.54
C SER A 415 18.67 -6.88 -21.12
N LYS A 416 18.64 -5.66 -21.69
CA LYS A 416 17.51 -4.88 -22.25
C LYS A 416 16.98 -5.35 -23.61
N THR A 417 17.72 -6.19 -24.30
CA THR A 417 17.25 -6.91 -25.49
C THR A 417 16.73 -8.25 -25.07
N PRO A 418 15.74 -8.82 -25.78
CA PRO A 418 15.38 -10.21 -25.58
C PRO A 418 16.67 -11.03 -25.59
N TYR A 419 17.05 -11.59 -24.44
CA TYR A 419 18.38 -12.16 -24.28
C TYR A 419 18.40 -13.42 -25.13
N SER A 420 18.97 -13.28 -26.33
CA SER A 420 19.04 -14.35 -27.30
C SER A 420 20.39 -15.03 -27.15
N TYR A 421 20.36 -16.25 -26.60
CA TYR A 421 21.56 -17.04 -26.42
C TYR A 421 21.35 -18.43 -27.00
N GLU A 422 22.43 -19.00 -27.51
CA GLU A 422 22.44 -20.36 -28.03
C GLU A 422 22.84 -21.31 -26.91
N GLU A 423 21.96 -22.27 -26.63
CA GLU A 423 22.17 -23.34 -25.66
C GLU A 423 21.73 -24.66 -26.32
N ASP A 424 22.61 -25.66 -26.32
CA ASP A 424 22.35 -26.98 -26.90
C ASP A 424 21.83 -26.99 -28.35
N GLY A 425 22.34 -26.07 -29.19
CA GLY A 425 21.94 -25.95 -30.60
C GLY A 425 20.53 -25.39 -30.80
N ARG A 426 19.99 -24.68 -29.80
CA ARG A 426 18.72 -23.95 -29.85
C ARG A 426 18.93 -22.50 -29.46
N VAL A 427 18.21 -21.60 -30.10
CA VAL A 427 18.17 -20.18 -29.76
C VAL A 427 17.01 -19.96 -28.79
N THR A 428 17.34 -19.50 -27.59
CA THR A 428 16.35 -19.07 -26.59
C THR A 428 16.25 -17.56 -26.61
N GLU A 429 15.04 -17.01 -26.56
CA GLU A 429 14.78 -15.59 -26.36
C GLU A 429 13.91 -15.38 -25.11
N THR A 430 14.33 -14.50 -24.20
CA THR A 430 13.60 -14.18 -22.96
C THR A 430 13.23 -12.71 -22.93
N ARG A 431 12.00 -12.38 -22.51
CA ARG A 431 11.52 -11.02 -22.25
C ARG A 431 11.00 -10.92 -20.83
N THR A 432 11.25 -9.79 -20.19
CA THR A 432 10.87 -9.55 -18.80
C THR A 432 10.40 -8.11 -18.63
N ARG A 433 9.41 -7.85 -17.75
CA ARG A 433 8.89 -6.51 -17.37
C ARG A 433 9.25 -6.10 -15.96
N ASP A 434 9.84 -4.91 -15.80
CA ASP A 434 10.23 -4.42 -14.49
C ASP A 434 8.98 -4.33 -13.59
N TYR A 435 9.10 -4.74 -12.34
CA TYR A 435 8.02 -4.59 -11.37
C TYR A 435 8.54 -4.13 -10.01
N LEU A 436 7.68 -3.43 -9.30
CA LEU A 436 7.87 -2.96 -7.94
C LEU A 436 6.63 -3.28 -7.13
N THR A 437 6.82 -3.85 -5.95
CA THR A 437 5.77 -3.94 -4.94
C THR A 437 6.11 -3.04 -3.76
N GLY A 438 5.08 -2.50 -3.13
CA GLY A 438 5.24 -1.66 -1.97
C GLY A 438 3.92 -1.48 -1.24
N ARG A 439 3.96 -0.72 -0.15
CA ARG A 439 2.82 -0.49 0.73
C ARG A 439 2.80 0.96 1.21
N MET A 440 1.61 1.45 1.54
CA MET A 440 1.39 2.74 2.21
C MET A 440 0.27 2.61 3.23
N CYS A 441 0.37 3.33 4.34
CA CYS A 441 -0.67 3.30 5.38
C CYS A 441 -1.99 3.90 4.85
N LYS A 442 -3.14 3.33 5.26
CA LYS A 442 -4.46 3.85 4.86
C LYS A 442 -4.75 5.22 5.45
N SER A 443 -4.18 5.53 6.62
CA SER A 443 -4.33 6.83 7.27
C SER A 443 -3.56 7.94 6.55
N ASP A 444 -2.59 7.58 5.68
CA ASP A 444 -1.83 8.56 4.90
C ASP A 444 -2.69 9.09 3.73
N PRO A 445 -2.97 10.41 3.68
CA PRO A 445 -3.77 10.99 2.60
C PRO A 445 -3.13 10.90 1.21
N LEU A 446 -1.82 10.61 1.11
CA LEU A 446 -1.14 10.39 -0.16
C LEU A 446 -1.42 9.00 -0.74
N ALA A 447 -1.81 8.00 0.07
CA ALA A 447 -1.96 6.62 -0.40
C ALA A 447 -3.03 6.51 -1.49
N MET A 448 -4.24 7.03 -1.26
CA MET A 448 -5.32 7.02 -2.26
C MET A 448 -4.99 7.90 -3.48
N LYS A 449 -4.36 9.05 -3.26
CA LYS A 449 -3.92 9.93 -4.36
C LYS A 449 -2.88 9.24 -5.25
N LEU A 450 -1.97 8.47 -4.67
CA LEU A 450 -1.00 7.67 -5.40
C LEU A 450 -1.68 6.57 -6.20
N ILE A 451 -2.65 5.85 -5.61
CA ILE A 451 -3.46 4.83 -6.29
C ILE A 451 -4.14 5.42 -7.52
N GLU A 452 -4.82 6.56 -7.38
CA GLU A 452 -5.49 7.26 -8.49
C GLU A 452 -4.52 7.70 -9.58
N GLU A 453 -3.37 8.26 -9.19
CA GLU A 453 -2.35 8.73 -10.13
C GLU A 453 -1.68 7.58 -10.90
N LEU A 454 -1.38 6.46 -10.24
CA LEU A 454 -0.82 5.28 -10.90
C LEU A 454 -1.84 4.62 -11.82
N ALA A 455 -3.09 4.49 -11.38
CA ALA A 455 -4.19 3.95 -12.19
C ALA A 455 -4.47 4.81 -13.44
N ALA A 456 -4.24 6.13 -13.36
CA ALA A 456 -4.37 7.05 -14.48
C ALA A 456 -3.29 6.87 -15.58
N ARG A 457 -2.13 6.28 -15.24
CA ARG A 457 -0.97 6.15 -16.14
C ARG A 457 -0.96 4.82 -16.91
N VAL A 458 -2.08 4.54 -17.55
CA VAL A 458 -2.39 3.25 -18.21
C VAL A 458 -1.43 2.83 -19.31
N VAL A 459 -0.64 3.77 -19.88
CA VAL A 459 0.34 3.45 -20.93
C VAL A 459 1.66 2.97 -20.34
N HIS A 460 2.06 3.49 -19.18
CA HIS A 460 3.31 3.11 -18.53
C HIS A 460 3.14 1.95 -17.57
N PHE A 461 1.98 1.84 -16.90
CA PHE A 461 1.82 0.88 -15.82
C PHE A 461 0.70 -0.13 -16.09
N ILE A 462 0.98 -1.39 -15.75
CA ILE A 462 -0.03 -2.33 -15.28
C ILE A 462 -0.01 -2.20 -13.76
N PHE A 463 -1.14 -1.82 -13.18
CA PHE A 463 -1.21 -1.46 -11.76
C PHE A 463 -2.31 -2.22 -11.05
N PHE A 464 -1.97 -2.77 -9.88
CA PHE A 464 -2.90 -3.40 -8.95
C PHE A 464 -2.73 -2.78 -7.57
N ALA A 465 -3.86 -2.48 -6.93
CA ALA A 465 -3.91 -2.03 -5.56
C ALA A 465 -4.92 -2.88 -4.78
N PHE A 466 -4.58 -3.28 -3.56
CA PHE A 466 -5.45 -4.07 -2.69
C PHE A 466 -5.43 -3.56 -1.26
N ASP A 467 -6.53 -3.79 -0.55
CA ASP A 467 -6.66 -3.52 0.86
C ASP A 467 -5.99 -4.65 1.67
N GLY A 468 -5.02 -4.32 2.53
CA GLY A 468 -4.31 -5.31 3.34
C GLY A 468 -5.18 -6.04 4.38
N GLU A 469 -6.23 -5.38 4.90
CA GLU A 469 -7.14 -5.94 5.92
C GLU A 469 -8.16 -6.89 5.30
N HIS A 470 -8.78 -6.46 4.21
CA HIS A 470 -9.88 -7.19 3.57
C HIS A 470 -9.42 -8.10 2.43
N GLY A 471 -8.19 -7.91 1.92
CA GLY A 471 -7.69 -8.59 0.72
C GLY A 471 -8.44 -8.20 -0.56
N GLU A 472 -9.30 -7.18 -0.50
CA GLU A 472 -10.15 -6.77 -1.60
C GLU A 472 -9.37 -5.90 -2.60
N PRO A 473 -9.55 -6.11 -3.92
CA PRO A 473 -8.92 -5.26 -4.91
C PRO A 473 -9.55 -3.88 -4.90
N VAL A 474 -8.74 -2.85 -4.64
CA VAL A 474 -9.11 -1.43 -4.76
C VAL A 474 -9.06 -1.03 -6.23
N VAL A 475 -8.01 -1.46 -6.95
CA VAL A 475 -7.84 -1.27 -8.38
C VAL A 475 -7.33 -2.58 -8.98
N SER A 476 -7.97 -3.02 -10.07
CA SER A 476 -7.52 -4.14 -10.88
C SER A 476 -7.49 -3.77 -12.36
N ASP A 477 -6.37 -4.06 -13.02
CA ASP A 477 -6.27 -3.91 -14.46
C ASP A 477 -6.96 -5.11 -15.16
N LYS A 478 -8.06 -4.84 -15.87
CA LYS A 478 -8.92 -5.86 -16.50
C LYS A 478 -8.39 -6.40 -17.83
N SER A 479 -7.25 -5.92 -18.32
CA SER A 479 -6.70 -6.38 -19.60
C SER A 479 -6.13 -7.81 -19.50
N MET A 480 -6.55 -8.71 -20.39
CA MET A 480 -6.07 -10.11 -20.40
C MET A 480 -4.60 -10.26 -20.82
N GLU A 481 -3.97 -9.22 -21.39
CA GLU A 481 -2.53 -9.22 -21.76
C GLU A 481 -1.58 -9.08 -20.55
N ASN A 482 -2.13 -8.96 -19.32
CA ASN A 482 -1.40 -8.46 -18.15
C ASN A 482 -0.82 -9.53 -17.21
N ASN A 483 -1.02 -10.82 -17.49
CA ASN A 483 -0.68 -11.85 -16.51
C ASN A 483 0.80 -12.27 -16.51
N TRP A 484 1.60 -11.82 -17.48
CA TRP A 484 3.01 -12.24 -17.59
C TRP A 484 3.98 -11.15 -17.12
N ILE A 485 5.01 -11.61 -16.41
CA ILE A 485 6.17 -10.82 -15.98
C ILE A 485 7.40 -11.24 -16.79
N THR A 486 7.61 -12.56 -16.91
CA THR A 486 8.69 -13.15 -17.73
C THR A 486 8.11 -14.12 -18.75
N GLN A 487 8.54 -14.00 -20.00
CA GLN A 487 8.22 -14.95 -21.07
C GLN A 487 9.47 -15.42 -21.80
N LYS A 488 9.45 -16.68 -22.25
CA LYS A 488 10.53 -17.31 -23.01
C LYS A 488 9.98 -17.99 -24.26
N ARG A 489 10.67 -17.86 -25.38
CA ARG A 489 10.45 -18.66 -26.59
C ARG A 489 11.75 -19.33 -27.02
N ILE A 490 11.64 -20.51 -27.64
CA ILE A 490 12.79 -21.33 -28.01
C ILE A 490 12.59 -21.81 -29.45
N ALA A 491 13.62 -21.68 -30.27
CA ALA A 491 13.64 -22.18 -31.65
C ALA A 491 14.94 -22.91 -31.96
N LYS A 492 14.98 -23.65 -33.07
CA LYS A 492 16.19 -24.37 -33.52
C LYS A 492 17.28 -23.41 -34.03
N ASP A 493 16.87 -22.29 -34.62
CA ASP A 493 17.76 -21.25 -35.16
C ASP A 493 17.09 -19.87 -35.03
N LYS A 494 17.84 -18.80 -35.32
CA LYS A 494 17.34 -17.41 -35.23
C LYS A 494 16.21 -17.11 -36.21
N ASN A 495 16.13 -17.81 -37.34
CA ASN A 495 15.12 -17.55 -38.37
C ASN A 495 13.75 -18.11 -37.95
N GLN A 496 13.74 -19.24 -37.24
CA GLN A 496 12.54 -19.87 -36.70
C GLN A 496 12.04 -19.20 -35.40
N LEU A 497 12.87 -18.37 -34.77
CA LEU A 497 12.57 -17.69 -33.51
C LEU A 497 11.39 -16.72 -33.64
N ALA A 498 11.27 -16.02 -34.78
CA ALA A 498 10.19 -15.05 -35.01
C ALA A 498 8.79 -15.68 -34.97
N GLY A 499 8.66 -16.94 -35.41
CA GLY A 499 7.41 -17.70 -35.41
C GLY A 499 7.20 -18.61 -34.19
N ALA A 500 8.13 -18.64 -33.23
CA ALA A 500 8.00 -19.45 -32.03
C ALA A 500 7.06 -18.79 -31.00
N GLU A 501 6.24 -19.60 -30.35
CA GLU A 501 5.26 -19.17 -29.35
C GLU A 501 5.95 -18.73 -28.03
N TRP A 502 5.43 -17.66 -27.42
CA TRP A 502 5.88 -17.20 -26.11
C TRP A 502 5.25 -18.05 -25.00
N LYS A 503 6.09 -18.60 -24.13
CA LYS A 503 5.65 -19.28 -22.91
C LYS A 503 5.96 -18.42 -21.69
N THR A 504 4.95 -18.16 -20.86
CA THR A 504 5.13 -17.47 -19.57
C THR A 504 5.89 -18.36 -18.59
N THR A 505 6.95 -17.81 -17.99
CA THR A 505 7.76 -18.48 -16.95
C THR A 505 7.61 -17.84 -15.58
N LEU A 506 7.20 -16.57 -15.53
CA LEU A 506 6.82 -15.87 -14.30
C LEU A 506 5.57 -15.05 -14.60
N ALA A 507 4.54 -15.22 -13.79
CA ALA A 507 3.24 -14.60 -13.90
C ALA A 507 2.98 -13.65 -12.71
N LEU A 508 1.95 -12.83 -12.85
CA LEU A 508 1.47 -11.97 -11.77
C LEU A 508 1.08 -12.77 -10.52
N GLN A 509 0.55 -13.99 -10.70
CA GLN A 509 0.21 -14.87 -9.57
C GLN A 509 1.43 -15.22 -8.73
N ASP A 510 2.60 -15.40 -9.34
CA ASP A 510 3.83 -15.70 -8.59
C ASP A 510 4.23 -14.51 -7.68
N ILE A 511 4.00 -13.27 -8.13
CA ILE A 511 4.21 -12.07 -7.30
C ILE A 511 3.21 -12.05 -6.13
N HIS A 512 1.94 -12.41 -6.37
CA HIS A 512 0.95 -12.52 -5.30
C HIS A 512 1.35 -13.59 -4.27
N ASP A 513 1.77 -14.77 -4.73
CA ASP A 513 2.19 -15.87 -3.86
C ASP A 513 3.41 -15.47 -3.00
N ASP A 514 4.37 -14.71 -3.56
CA ASP A 514 5.50 -14.14 -2.82
C ASP A 514 5.02 -13.14 -1.75
N LEU A 515 4.10 -12.24 -2.08
CA LEU A 515 3.53 -11.28 -1.13
C LEU A 515 2.78 -11.97 0.01
N ASP A 516 2.00 -13.01 -0.29
CA ASP A 516 1.31 -13.83 0.70
C ASP A 516 2.30 -14.56 1.61
N TYR A 517 3.40 -15.07 1.06
CA TYR A 517 4.48 -15.66 1.84
C TYR A 517 5.07 -14.66 2.83
N PHE A 518 5.43 -13.46 2.38
CA PHE A 518 5.96 -12.41 3.25
C PHE A 518 4.95 -12.01 4.33
N GLN A 519 3.68 -11.84 3.96
CA GLN A 519 2.62 -11.48 4.91
C GLN A 519 2.41 -12.58 5.97
N SER A 520 2.50 -13.85 5.59
CA SER A 520 2.33 -14.97 6.52
C SER A 520 3.50 -15.15 7.49
N ARG A 521 4.70 -14.65 7.14
CA ARG A 521 5.94 -14.90 7.88
C ARG A 521 6.47 -13.69 8.64
N LEU A 522 6.56 -12.52 7.98
CA LEU A 522 7.16 -11.30 8.55
C LEU A 522 6.09 -10.46 9.25
N ASP A 523 4.92 -10.30 8.61
CA ASP A 523 3.83 -9.44 9.10
C ASP A 523 2.85 -10.13 10.03
N ARG A 524 3.15 -11.37 10.44
CA ARG A 524 2.18 -12.26 11.10
C ARG A 524 1.50 -11.62 12.31
N THR A 525 2.19 -10.68 12.96
CA THR A 525 1.76 -10.03 14.21
C THR A 525 1.53 -8.52 14.08
N MET A 526 1.64 -7.97 12.87
CA MET A 526 1.45 -6.55 12.58
C MET A 526 0.02 -6.30 12.07
N GLY A 527 -0.56 -5.15 12.41
CA GLY A 527 -1.80 -4.65 11.83
C GLY A 527 -1.71 -4.55 10.30
N ARG A 528 -2.82 -4.81 9.61
CA ARG A 528 -2.89 -4.80 8.14
C ARG A 528 -3.47 -3.52 7.56
N ASP A 529 -3.33 -2.41 8.26
CA ASP A 529 -3.90 -1.08 8.00
C ASP A 529 -3.19 -0.33 6.85
N TYR A 530 -2.96 -1.02 5.72
CA TYR A 530 -2.25 -0.50 4.56
C TYR A 530 -2.94 -0.83 3.24
N TYR A 531 -2.60 -0.07 2.20
CA TYR A 531 -2.81 -0.45 0.81
C TYR A 531 -1.55 -1.10 0.26
N GLY A 532 -1.71 -2.25 -0.40
CA GLY A 532 -0.63 -2.93 -1.13
C GLY A 532 -0.64 -2.53 -2.59
N PHE A 533 0.56 -2.36 -3.17
CA PHE A 533 0.79 -1.89 -4.53
C PHE A 533 1.58 -2.94 -5.30
N ILE A 534 1.14 -3.27 -6.52
CA ILE A 534 1.91 -4.01 -7.52
C ILE A 534 1.95 -3.16 -8.78
N ILE A 535 3.15 -2.70 -9.13
CA ILE A 535 3.39 -1.78 -10.24
C ILE A 535 4.30 -2.49 -11.23
N ILE A 536 3.84 -2.70 -12.45
CA ILE A 536 4.61 -3.35 -13.51
C ILE A 536 4.76 -2.36 -14.66
N ASP A 537 5.98 -2.14 -15.12
CA ASP A 537 6.26 -1.28 -16.27
C ASP A 537 5.82 -1.98 -17.56
N ARG A 538 4.96 -1.33 -18.34
CA ARG A 538 4.58 -1.73 -19.69
C ARG A 538 5.68 -1.42 -20.69
N THR A 539 6.54 -0.44 -20.38
CA THR A 539 7.61 0.06 -21.24
C THR A 539 8.95 -0.55 -20.85
N ASN A 540 9.76 -0.90 -21.86
CA ASN A 540 11.12 -1.40 -21.64
C ASN A 540 12.06 -0.20 -21.41
N ALA A 541 12.01 0.40 -20.23
CA ALA A 541 12.94 1.45 -19.85
C ALA A 541 14.38 0.92 -19.79
N PRO A 542 15.40 1.75 -20.07
CA PRO A 542 16.79 1.32 -20.06
C PRO A 542 17.34 1.08 -18.65
N SER A 543 16.66 1.46 -17.58
CA SER A 543 17.06 1.19 -16.20
C SER A 543 15.82 1.07 -15.35
N PHE A 544 15.90 0.24 -14.30
CA PHE A 544 14.88 0.21 -13.27
C PHE A 544 14.76 1.63 -12.66
N ASN A 545 13.59 2.23 -12.80
CA ASN A 545 13.31 3.61 -12.36
C ASN A 545 11.90 3.68 -11.72
N LEU A 546 11.32 2.53 -11.35
CA LEU A 546 9.97 2.53 -10.76
C LEU A 546 9.94 3.24 -9.41
N LEU A 547 10.96 3.03 -8.57
CA LEU A 547 10.99 3.60 -7.23
C LEU A 547 11.20 5.13 -7.26
N ASP A 548 12.11 5.63 -8.09
CA ASP A 548 12.31 7.08 -8.27
C ASP A 548 11.11 7.77 -8.94
N ARG A 549 10.42 7.07 -9.85
CA ARG A 549 9.13 7.54 -10.40
C ARG A 549 8.07 7.66 -9.32
N ILE A 550 7.97 6.69 -8.41
CA ILE A 550 7.04 6.75 -7.26
C ILE A 550 7.37 7.94 -6.37
N ALA A 551 8.64 8.14 -6.01
CA ALA A 551 9.08 9.29 -5.24
C ALA A 551 8.69 10.62 -5.93
N THR A 552 8.98 10.74 -7.23
CA THR A 552 8.62 11.92 -8.02
C THR A 552 7.11 12.20 -8.03
N ILE A 553 6.29 11.15 -8.17
CA ILE A 553 4.83 11.25 -8.11
C ILE A 553 4.39 11.76 -6.72
N LEU A 554 4.90 11.16 -5.65
CA LEU A 554 4.55 11.55 -4.28
C LEU A 554 4.96 12.99 -3.97
N MET A 555 6.11 13.45 -4.45
CA MET A 555 6.54 14.86 -4.33
C MET A 555 5.52 15.81 -5.00
N LYS A 556 5.05 15.47 -6.21
CA LYS A 556 4.03 16.25 -6.92
C LYS A 556 2.69 16.26 -6.17
N LEU A 557 2.22 15.08 -5.72
CA LEU A 557 0.97 14.95 -4.96
C LEU A 557 1.00 15.67 -3.60
N SER A 558 2.19 15.89 -3.06
CA SER A 558 2.43 16.65 -1.82
C SER A 558 2.49 18.17 -2.02
N GLY A 559 2.22 18.67 -3.23
CA GLY A 559 2.28 20.10 -3.54
C GLY A 559 3.60 20.57 -4.14
N ASN A 560 4.34 19.69 -4.82
CA ASN A 560 5.64 19.95 -5.44
C ASN A 560 6.73 20.36 -4.43
N LEU A 561 6.73 19.70 -3.27
CA LEU A 561 7.76 19.90 -2.24
C LEU A 561 9.15 19.50 -2.77
N SER A 562 10.17 20.27 -2.42
CA SER A 562 11.55 19.86 -2.65
C SER A 562 11.98 18.80 -1.65
N GLY A 563 13.08 18.08 -1.92
CA GLY A 563 13.67 17.13 -0.96
C GLY A 563 13.96 17.78 0.41
N ARG A 564 14.37 19.06 0.40
CA ARG A 564 14.55 19.85 1.62
C ARG A 564 13.24 20.06 2.37
N ASP A 565 12.19 20.49 1.68
CA ASP A 565 10.89 20.76 2.31
C ASP A 565 10.29 19.47 2.91
N ILE A 566 10.51 18.34 2.25
CA ILE A 566 10.10 17.02 2.72
C ILE A 566 10.86 16.67 4.00
N LEU A 567 12.19 16.82 4.02
CA LEU A 567 12.99 16.57 5.21
C LEU A 567 12.58 17.46 6.38
N CYS A 568 12.44 18.78 6.17
CA CYS A 568 11.98 19.70 7.21
C CYS A 568 10.60 19.31 7.76
N LYS A 569 9.66 18.94 6.87
CA LYS A 569 8.34 18.48 7.28
C LYS A 569 8.42 17.19 8.10
N VAL A 570 9.15 16.18 7.63
CA VAL A 570 9.28 14.90 8.34
C VAL A 570 10.01 15.08 9.68
N ILE A 571 11.06 15.90 9.75
CA ILE A 571 11.75 16.23 11.00
C ILE A 571 10.76 16.87 11.99
N SER A 572 9.96 17.83 11.53
CA SER A 572 8.93 18.46 12.37
C SER A 572 7.85 17.50 12.83
N ASP A 573 7.47 16.53 11.99
CA ASP A 573 6.37 15.59 12.24
C ASP A 573 6.82 14.40 13.12
N VAL A 574 8.09 13.97 13.00
CA VAL A 574 8.60 12.72 13.58
C VAL A 574 9.58 12.95 14.72
N ILE A 575 10.52 13.90 14.60
CA ILE A 575 11.59 14.08 15.59
C ILE A 575 11.07 14.91 16.77
N PRO A 576 11.38 14.54 18.03
CA PRO A 576 10.99 15.32 19.20
C PRO A 576 11.44 16.78 19.11
N PRO A 577 10.61 17.78 19.51
CA PRO A 577 10.93 19.20 19.36
C PRO A 577 12.28 19.65 19.94
N THR A 578 12.75 18.97 20.99
CA THR A 578 14.04 19.23 21.65
C THR A 578 15.24 18.90 20.76
N GLU A 579 15.10 18.00 19.81
CA GLU A 579 16.18 17.49 18.95
C GLU A 579 16.11 18.03 17.50
N GLN A 580 14.97 18.59 17.09
CA GLN A 580 14.74 19.05 15.70
C GLN A 580 15.80 20.02 15.18
N SER A 581 16.38 20.86 16.06
CA SER A 581 17.39 21.85 15.68
C SER A 581 18.65 21.21 15.09
N GLU A 582 19.09 20.07 15.62
CA GLU A 582 20.31 19.38 15.17
C GLU A 582 20.12 18.81 13.75
N TYR A 583 18.95 18.23 13.49
CA TYR A 583 18.58 17.72 12.17
C TYR A 583 18.36 18.84 11.15
N THR A 584 17.78 19.96 11.56
CA THR A 584 17.47 21.06 10.65
C THR A 584 18.73 21.73 10.11
N VAL A 585 19.77 21.89 10.94
CA VAL A 585 21.08 22.43 10.52
C VAL A 585 21.71 21.57 9.42
N ALA A 586 21.60 20.24 9.51
CA ALA A 586 22.12 19.32 8.48
C ALA A 586 21.38 19.42 7.13
N VAL A 587 20.20 20.03 7.10
CA VAL A 587 19.31 20.16 5.93
C VAL A 587 19.47 21.52 5.22
N GLU A 588 20.13 22.50 5.85
CA GLU A 588 20.23 23.87 5.33
C GLU A 588 20.99 23.99 4.01
N ASP A 589 21.91 23.06 3.73
CA ASP A 589 22.74 23.02 2.51
C ASP A 589 21.99 22.50 1.27
N LEU A 590 20.75 22.00 1.43
CA LEU A 590 20.00 21.44 0.31
C LEU A 590 19.30 22.53 -0.52
N PRO A 591 19.31 22.41 -1.87
CA PRO A 591 18.70 23.38 -2.76
C PRO A 591 17.17 23.42 -2.58
N THR A 592 16.64 24.63 -2.44
CA THR A 592 15.19 24.87 -2.36
C THR A 592 14.59 25.00 -3.76
N ARG A 593 13.48 24.32 -4.02
CA ARG A 593 12.73 24.48 -5.26
C ARG A 593 11.67 25.57 -5.09
N LYS A 594 11.64 26.55 -5.99
CA LYS A 594 10.51 27.49 -6.08
C LYS A 594 9.48 26.90 -7.05
N SER A 595 8.30 26.55 -6.55
CA SER A 595 7.15 26.23 -7.41
C SER A 595 6.68 27.51 -8.11
N ALA A 596 6.77 27.55 -9.44
CA ALA A 596 6.15 28.61 -10.22
C ALA A 596 4.66 28.28 -10.39
N LYS A 597 3.78 29.18 -9.95
CA LYS A 597 2.35 29.06 -10.18
C LYS A 597 2.07 29.36 -11.66
N ILE A 598 1.86 28.33 -12.46
CA ILE A 598 1.51 28.47 -13.88
C ILE A 598 0.02 28.82 -13.97
N SER A 599 -0.25 30.06 -14.36
CA SER A 599 -1.60 30.53 -14.68
C SER A 599 -1.72 30.54 -16.20
N CYS A 600 -2.36 29.54 -16.78
CA CYS A 600 -2.67 29.54 -18.20
C CYS A 600 -4.16 29.29 -18.45
N GLN A 601 -4.79 30.17 -19.23
CA GLN A 601 -6.16 30.00 -19.72
C GLN A 601 -6.08 29.70 -21.21
N TYR A 602 -6.30 28.44 -21.59
CA TYR A 602 -6.16 27.97 -22.97
C TYR A 602 -7.48 27.94 -23.76
N GLU A 603 -8.63 28.19 -23.12
CA GLU A 603 -9.94 28.27 -23.79
C GLU A 603 -10.33 29.70 -24.19
N GLY A 604 -11.07 29.84 -25.29
CA GLY A 604 -11.93 30.99 -25.58
C GLY A 604 -11.33 32.08 -26.47
N ASN A 605 -10.01 32.27 -26.48
CA ASN A 605 -9.34 33.27 -27.33
C ASN A 605 -7.91 32.89 -27.77
N ARG A 606 -7.32 31.82 -27.24
CA ARG A 606 -5.96 31.44 -27.61
C ARG A 606 -5.95 30.74 -28.96
N THR A 607 -5.15 31.26 -29.88
CA THR A 607 -4.89 30.66 -31.19
C THR A 607 -3.42 30.28 -31.25
N ARG A 608 -3.10 29.13 -31.87
CA ARG A 608 -1.71 28.68 -31.98
C ARG A 608 -0.88 29.63 -32.84
N ALA A 609 0.41 29.71 -32.57
CA ALA A 609 1.36 30.47 -33.36
C ALA A 609 1.36 30.00 -34.83
N TRP A 610 1.27 30.98 -35.73
CA TRP A 610 1.19 30.77 -37.17
C TRP A 610 2.58 30.59 -37.82
N ASP A 611 3.64 31.09 -37.18
CA ASP A 611 5.02 31.08 -37.67
C ASP A 611 5.83 29.87 -37.18
N ILE A 612 5.20 28.94 -36.46
CA ILE A 612 5.90 27.79 -35.88
C ILE A 612 6.55 26.90 -36.94
N LEU A 613 5.92 26.75 -38.11
CA LEU A 613 6.45 25.96 -39.23
C LEU A 613 7.65 26.63 -39.89
N GLU A 614 7.71 27.96 -39.89
CA GLU A 614 8.86 28.71 -40.40
C GLU A 614 10.06 28.55 -39.45
N ARG A 615 9.80 28.52 -38.14
CA ARG A 615 10.83 28.33 -37.10
C ARG A 615 11.29 26.89 -36.95
N TYR A 616 10.39 25.94 -37.15
CA TYR A 616 10.61 24.51 -36.95
C TYR A 616 10.06 23.72 -38.15
N PRO A 617 10.75 23.77 -39.32
CA PRO A 617 10.27 23.12 -40.54
C PRO A 617 10.13 21.59 -40.40
N ASP A 618 10.94 20.96 -39.54
CA ASP A 618 10.92 19.51 -39.32
C ASP A 618 9.96 19.06 -38.20
N LEU A 619 8.97 19.89 -37.83
CA LEU A 619 8.06 19.67 -36.68
C LEU A 619 7.42 18.27 -36.67
N LEU A 620 7.10 17.74 -37.87
CA LEU A 620 6.40 16.47 -38.06
C LEU A 620 7.27 15.33 -38.59
N ASP A 621 8.40 15.65 -39.25
CA ASP A 621 9.25 14.66 -39.94
C ASP A 621 10.34 14.06 -39.05
N ASN A 622 10.79 14.79 -38.03
CA ASN A 622 11.88 14.31 -37.19
C ASN A 622 11.40 13.30 -36.13
N GLN A 623 11.62 12.02 -36.43
CA GLN A 623 11.68 10.91 -35.46
C GLN A 623 12.81 11.09 -34.42
N SER A 624 13.73 12.03 -34.66
CA SER A 624 14.96 12.27 -33.90
C SER A 624 14.81 13.23 -32.71
N PHE A 625 13.76 14.07 -32.67
CA PHE A 625 13.50 14.94 -31.52
C PHE A 625 12.86 14.13 -30.38
N LYS A 626 13.75 13.52 -29.59
CA LYS A 626 13.48 12.75 -28.38
C LYS A 626 13.82 13.53 -27.11
N GLU A 627 13.86 14.86 -27.14
CA GLU A 627 14.07 15.59 -25.88
C GLU A 627 12.82 15.39 -25.00
N PRO A 628 12.97 14.71 -23.84
CA PRO A 628 11.86 14.58 -22.92
C PRO A 628 11.48 15.99 -22.43
N LEU A 629 10.17 16.24 -22.33
CA LEU A 629 9.68 17.44 -21.66
C LEU A 629 10.31 17.49 -20.26
N ASP A 630 10.90 18.63 -19.92
CA ASP A 630 11.35 18.89 -18.57
C ASP A 630 10.15 18.98 -17.61
N GLU A 631 10.42 19.05 -16.31
CA GLU A 631 9.33 19.03 -15.32
C GLU A 631 8.38 20.22 -15.47
N GLN A 632 8.90 21.40 -15.83
CA GLN A 632 8.09 22.59 -16.09
C GLN A 632 7.19 22.37 -17.31
N GLY A 633 7.71 21.81 -18.39
CA GLY A 633 6.94 21.43 -19.57
C GLY A 633 5.85 20.42 -19.27
N VAL A 634 6.11 19.43 -18.39
CA VAL A 634 5.08 18.49 -17.92
C VAL A 634 3.96 19.20 -17.18
N ASP A 635 4.28 20.15 -16.29
CA ASP A 635 3.27 20.88 -15.52
C ASP A 635 2.43 21.82 -16.41
N ILE A 636 3.07 22.49 -17.39
CA ILE A 636 2.38 23.29 -18.41
C ILE A 636 1.45 22.42 -19.25
N LEU A 637 1.93 21.26 -19.71
CA LEU A 637 1.14 20.31 -20.48
C LEU A 637 -0.09 19.86 -19.67
N SER A 638 0.11 19.47 -18.40
CA SER A 638 -1.00 19.10 -17.52
C SER A 638 -2.04 20.20 -17.40
N ALA A 639 -1.63 21.47 -17.21
CA ALA A 639 -2.56 22.60 -17.14
C ALA A 639 -3.36 22.81 -18.45
N ILE A 640 -2.70 22.67 -19.61
CA ILE A 640 -3.37 22.73 -20.92
C ILE A 640 -4.41 21.61 -21.04
N LEU A 641 -4.01 20.38 -20.71
CA LEU A 641 -4.87 19.20 -20.86
C LEU A 641 -6.06 19.23 -19.91
N THR A 642 -5.90 19.69 -18.66
CA THR A 642 -7.03 19.90 -17.75
C THR A 642 -8.05 20.86 -18.34
N ASN A 643 -7.61 21.98 -18.93
CA ASN A 643 -8.53 22.92 -19.57
C ASN A 643 -9.21 22.31 -20.82
N LEU A 644 -8.52 21.49 -21.61
CA LEU A 644 -9.13 20.76 -22.74
C LEU A 644 -10.13 19.70 -22.29
N GLU A 645 -9.89 19.05 -21.16
CA GLU A 645 -10.80 18.05 -20.59
C GLU A 645 -12.04 18.70 -19.97
N ASP A 646 -11.88 19.78 -19.19
CA ASP A 646 -12.98 20.56 -18.60
C ASP A 646 -13.95 21.11 -19.65
N THR A 647 -13.44 21.39 -20.85
CA THR A 647 -14.19 21.92 -21.99
C THR A 647 -14.73 20.82 -22.90
N GLY A 648 -14.46 19.56 -22.57
CA GLY A 648 -14.92 18.39 -23.29
C GLY A 648 -14.25 18.17 -24.65
N VAL A 649 -13.10 18.79 -24.92
CA VAL A 649 -12.35 18.61 -26.17
C VAL A 649 -11.66 17.25 -26.22
N ILE A 650 -11.19 16.78 -25.06
CA ILE A 650 -10.56 15.47 -24.85
C ILE A 650 -11.19 14.77 -23.65
N THR A 651 -10.98 13.46 -23.55
CA THR A 651 -11.39 12.64 -22.40
C THR A 651 -10.24 11.75 -21.98
N GLN A 652 -9.91 11.67 -20.69
CA GLN A 652 -8.91 10.72 -20.20
C GLN A 652 -9.43 9.28 -20.29
N GLU A 653 -8.63 8.40 -20.89
CA GLU A 653 -8.93 6.97 -20.99
C GLU A 653 -8.45 6.22 -19.74
N LYS A 654 -9.30 5.30 -19.27
CA LYS A 654 -9.01 4.45 -18.09
C LYS A 654 -8.51 3.06 -18.44
N THR A 655 -8.51 2.70 -19.72
CA THR A 655 -8.05 1.41 -20.21
C THR A 655 -6.95 1.62 -21.22
N TYR A 656 -5.96 0.72 -21.19
CA TYR A 656 -4.85 0.78 -22.12
C TYR A 656 -5.35 0.60 -23.56
N GLN A 657 -4.95 1.53 -24.43
CA GLN A 657 -4.98 1.37 -25.88
C GLN A 657 -3.62 1.82 -26.43
N PRO A 658 -3.13 1.23 -27.54
CA PRO A 658 -1.89 1.67 -28.16
C PRO A 658 -1.95 3.17 -28.49
N PRO A 659 -0.95 3.96 -28.04
CA PRO A 659 -0.94 5.40 -28.25
C PRO A 659 -0.68 5.74 -29.72
N ARG A 660 -1.49 6.63 -30.28
CA ARG A 660 -1.39 7.05 -31.70
C ARG A 660 -0.78 8.42 -31.89
N GLY A 661 -0.59 9.19 -30.82
CA GLY A 661 -0.02 10.53 -30.88
C GLY A 661 0.79 10.87 -29.63
N LEU A 662 1.75 11.77 -29.81
CA LEU A 662 2.60 12.30 -28.75
C LEU A 662 2.52 13.84 -28.74
N PRO A 663 2.17 14.47 -27.61
CA PRO A 663 2.13 15.92 -27.49
C PRO A 663 3.55 16.52 -27.49
N ARG A 664 3.67 17.72 -28.04
CA ARG A 664 4.88 18.55 -28.05
C ARG A 664 4.51 19.98 -27.68
N LEU A 665 5.31 20.61 -26.84
CA LEU A 665 5.15 22.01 -26.45
C LEU A 665 6.18 22.88 -27.18
N PHE A 666 5.73 24.02 -27.69
CA PHE A 666 6.60 25.01 -28.32
C PHE A 666 6.26 26.42 -27.84
N ILE A 667 7.24 27.30 -27.79
CA ILE A 667 7.02 28.70 -27.39
C ILE A 667 6.58 29.50 -28.62
N ALA A 668 5.39 30.08 -28.52
CA ALA A 668 4.78 30.94 -29.51
C ALA A 668 5.43 32.33 -29.57
N THR A 669 5.06 33.12 -30.59
CA THR A 669 5.50 34.52 -30.75
C THR A 669 5.13 35.42 -29.58
N ASP A 670 4.06 35.10 -28.87
CA ASP A 670 3.58 35.82 -27.69
C ASP A 670 4.31 35.42 -26.39
N GLY A 671 5.27 34.48 -26.46
CA GLY A 671 6.04 33.97 -25.32
C GLY A 671 5.34 32.87 -24.52
N ASN A 672 4.11 32.50 -24.86
CA ASN A 672 3.37 31.42 -24.21
C ASN A 672 3.60 30.07 -24.91
N HIS A 673 3.28 28.96 -24.24
CA HIS A 673 3.46 27.62 -24.81
C HIS A 673 2.24 27.19 -25.64
N ASP A 674 2.46 26.64 -26.83
CA ASP A 674 1.43 26.03 -27.68
C ASP A 674 1.60 24.52 -27.81
N LEU A 675 0.46 23.83 -27.92
CA LEU A 675 0.39 22.38 -27.97
C LEU A 675 0.25 21.88 -29.41
N TYR A 676 1.12 20.94 -29.77
CA TYR A 676 1.17 20.27 -31.07
C TYR A 676 1.27 18.76 -30.89
N PHE A 677 0.89 17.99 -31.91
CA PHE A 677 0.87 16.53 -31.84
C PHE A 677 1.65 15.88 -32.97
N HIS A 678 2.52 14.94 -32.61
CA HIS A 678 3.17 14.02 -33.54
C HIS A 678 2.40 12.70 -33.57
N TYR A 679 1.77 12.37 -34.70
CA TYR A 679 1.00 11.14 -34.85
C TYR A 679 1.86 9.97 -35.34
N LEU A 680 1.87 8.89 -34.54
CA LEU A 680 2.57 7.63 -34.78
C LEU A 680 1.76 6.74 -35.74
N MET A 681 1.69 7.12 -37.02
CA MET A 681 1.05 6.29 -38.04
C MET A 681 2.08 5.42 -38.73
N SER A 682 1.86 4.09 -38.75
CA SER A 682 2.69 3.18 -39.55
C SER A 682 2.56 3.51 -41.04
N PRO A 683 3.56 3.20 -41.88
CA PRO A 683 3.47 3.40 -43.33
C PRO A 683 2.21 2.75 -43.93
N GLU A 684 1.86 1.54 -43.47
CA GLU A 684 0.66 0.82 -43.90
C GLU A 684 -0.63 1.49 -43.40
N ALA A 685 -0.64 2.01 -42.16
CA ALA A 685 -1.77 2.76 -41.63
C ALA A 685 -1.96 4.08 -42.38
N LYS A 686 -0.88 4.78 -42.73
CA LYS A 686 -0.93 5.96 -43.61
C LYS A 686 -1.49 5.59 -44.97
N GLN A 687 -1.07 4.47 -45.55
CA GLN A 687 -1.51 4.01 -46.87
C GLN A 687 -2.96 3.49 -46.87
N GLN A 688 -3.40 2.78 -45.83
CA GLN A 688 -4.79 2.34 -45.65
C GLN A 688 -5.72 3.52 -45.36
N PHE A 689 -5.25 4.51 -44.61
CA PHE A 689 -5.97 5.75 -44.37
C PHE A 689 -6.14 6.55 -45.66
N GLN A 690 -5.09 6.63 -46.48
CA GLN A 690 -5.15 7.18 -47.84
C GLN A 690 -6.14 6.40 -48.73
N ALA A 691 -6.06 5.07 -48.72
CA ALA A 691 -6.94 4.21 -49.50
C ALA A 691 -8.41 4.30 -49.05
N ALA A 692 -8.69 4.45 -47.74
CA ALA A 692 -10.05 4.63 -47.23
C ALA A 692 -10.69 5.95 -47.69
N VAL A 693 -9.88 6.98 -47.92
CA VAL A 693 -10.27 8.27 -48.50
C VAL A 693 -10.47 8.15 -50.02
N ASP A 694 -9.74 7.25 -50.67
CA ASP A 694 -9.82 6.99 -52.12
C ASP A 694 -10.83 5.87 -52.52
N MET A 695 -11.54 5.23 -51.59
CA MET A 695 -12.37 4.04 -51.87
C MET A 695 -13.74 4.34 -52.54
N PRO A 696 -14.15 3.60 -53.60
CA PRO A 696 -15.37 3.88 -54.37
C PRO A 696 -16.72 3.59 -53.68
N HIS A 697 -16.73 2.95 -52.51
CA HIS A 697 -17.95 2.44 -51.85
C HIS A 697 -18.33 3.18 -50.55
N MET A 698 -17.71 4.32 -50.24
CA MET A 698 -18.31 5.22 -49.25
C MET A 698 -19.64 5.76 -49.77
N THR A 699 -20.66 5.78 -48.91
CA THR A 699 -22.01 6.28 -49.23
C THR A 699 -21.93 7.65 -49.91
N ALA A 700 -22.84 7.91 -50.85
CA ALA A 700 -22.84 9.11 -51.71
C ALA A 700 -22.71 10.47 -50.96
N SER A 701 -22.95 10.48 -49.65
CA SER A 701 -22.72 11.61 -48.74
C SER A 701 -21.24 11.99 -48.54
N VAL A 702 -20.30 11.05 -48.62
CA VAL A 702 -18.87 11.32 -48.32
C VAL A 702 -18.03 11.45 -49.60
N LYS A 703 -18.46 10.83 -50.70
CA LYS A 703 -17.82 11.01 -52.02
C LYS A 703 -17.80 12.49 -52.46
N GLY A 704 -18.88 13.22 -52.19
CA GLY A 704 -18.95 14.67 -52.43
C GLY A 704 -18.06 15.54 -51.52
N LEU A 705 -17.49 15.01 -50.42
CA LEU A 705 -16.52 15.74 -49.58
C LEU A 705 -15.14 15.83 -50.23
N PHE A 706 -14.72 14.83 -51.00
CA PHE A 706 -13.33 14.70 -51.46
C PHE A 706 -13.17 14.69 -52.99
N SER A 707 -14.25 14.50 -53.77
CA SER A 707 -14.16 14.39 -55.24
C SER A 707 -14.24 15.71 -56.01
N ASN A 708 -14.41 16.87 -55.34
CA ASN A 708 -14.42 18.15 -56.02
C ASN A 708 -12.99 18.70 -56.13
N ALA A 709 -12.37 18.42 -57.28
CA ALA A 709 -11.14 19.02 -57.73
C ALA A 709 -11.15 20.55 -57.50
N THR A 710 -10.04 21.06 -56.96
CA THR A 710 -9.75 22.46 -56.62
C THR A 710 -10.60 23.09 -55.50
N LEU A 711 -10.44 22.58 -54.28
CA LEU A 711 -10.53 23.46 -53.12
C LEU A 711 -9.43 24.52 -53.28
N GLN A 712 -9.77 25.70 -53.82
CA GLN A 712 -8.88 26.86 -53.77
C GLN A 712 -8.81 27.31 -52.31
N LEU A 713 -7.73 26.94 -51.64
CA LEU A 713 -7.52 27.12 -50.19
C LEU A 713 -6.91 28.47 -49.84
N ASP A 714 -6.72 29.33 -50.84
CA ASP A 714 -6.14 30.65 -50.70
C ASP A 714 -7.22 31.75 -50.59
N GLY A 715 -6.79 32.94 -50.17
CA GLY A 715 -7.68 34.11 -50.15
C GLY A 715 -8.18 34.53 -51.53
N ASN A 716 -7.54 34.07 -52.62
CA ASN A 716 -7.97 34.33 -53.99
C ASN A 716 -9.34 33.70 -54.28
N ALA A 717 -9.66 32.57 -53.66
CA ALA A 717 -10.97 31.94 -53.77
C ALA A 717 -12.09 32.83 -53.21
N LEU A 718 -11.84 33.46 -52.04
CA LEU A 718 -12.77 34.41 -51.42
C LEU A 718 -12.90 35.69 -52.25
N LEU A 719 -11.76 36.20 -52.75
CA LEU A 719 -11.73 37.39 -53.60
C LEU A 719 -12.47 37.17 -54.93
N SER A 720 -12.28 36.01 -55.56
CA SER A 720 -12.99 35.60 -56.79
C SER A 720 -14.50 35.48 -56.54
N PHE A 721 -14.89 34.87 -55.43
CA PHE A 721 -16.29 34.80 -55.01
C PHE A 721 -16.89 36.21 -54.80
N ALA A 722 -16.20 37.09 -54.07
CA ALA A 722 -16.62 38.47 -53.83
C ALA A 722 -16.80 39.25 -55.13
N SER A 723 -15.81 39.15 -56.03
CA SER A 723 -15.79 39.83 -57.32
C SER A 723 -16.92 39.35 -58.23
N THR A 724 -17.13 38.04 -58.30
CA THR A 724 -18.23 37.43 -59.07
C THR A 724 -19.59 37.84 -58.53
N TYR A 725 -19.74 37.87 -57.20
CA TYR A 725 -20.98 38.29 -56.55
C TYR A 725 -21.26 39.78 -56.79
N LYS A 726 -20.24 40.65 -56.69
CA LYS A 726 -20.34 42.09 -56.95
C LYS A 726 -20.65 42.40 -58.42
N ALA A 727 -20.11 41.64 -59.36
CA ALA A 727 -20.43 41.78 -60.78
C ALA A 727 -21.91 41.49 -61.06
N LYS A 728 -22.49 40.52 -60.34
CA LYS A 728 -23.92 40.17 -60.44
C LYS A 728 -24.82 41.17 -59.69
N TYR A 729 -24.34 41.73 -58.58
CA TYR A 729 -25.06 42.66 -57.72
C TYR A 729 -24.19 43.89 -57.41
N PRO A 730 -24.20 44.95 -58.24
CA PRO A 730 -23.31 46.10 -58.08
C PRO A 730 -23.46 46.85 -56.75
N ALA A 731 -24.64 46.80 -56.14
CA ALA A 731 -24.96 47.40 -54.84
C ALA A 731 -24.69 46.46 -53.64
N ALA A 732 -24.03 45.33 -53.87
CA ALA A 732 -23.78 44.35 -52.83
C ALA A 732 -22.89 44.89 -51.71
N VAL A 733 -23.20 44.44 -50.50
CA VAL A 733 -22.39 44.68 -49.30
C VAL A 733 -21.82 43.37 -48.78
N PHE A 734 -20.65 43.45 -48.17
CA PHE A 734 -19.83 42.32 -47.77
C PHE A 734 -19.39 42.44 -46.31
N ALA A 735 -19.23 41.30 -45.65
CA ALA A 735 -18.60 41.19 -44.34
C ALA A 735 -17.68 39.99 -44.27
N LYS A 736 -16.51 40.22 -43.71
CA LYS A 736 -15.54 39.19 -43.34
C LYS A 736 -15.70 38.87 -41.87
N GLY A 737 -15.89 37.60 -41.55
CA GLY A 737 -15.96 37.07 -40.20
C GLY A 737 -15.02 35.90 -39.97
N ALA A 738 -15.11 35.31 -38.78
CA ALA A 738 -14.34 34.14 -38.36
C ALA A 738 -15.25 33.08 -37.72
N ILE A 739 -14.88 31.82 -37.92
CA ILE A 739 -15.45 30.64 -37.25
C ILE A 739 -14.53 30.33 -36.06
N HIS A 740 -15.09 30.31 -34.86
CA HIS A 740 -14.34 29.98 -33.64
C HIS A 740 -14.06 28.48 -33.56
N THR A 741 -12.86 28.11 -33.15
CA THR A 741 -12.43 26.72 -32.99
C THR A 741 -12.21 26.36 -31.52
N HIS A 742 -12.12 25.07 -31.23
CA HIS A 742 -11.55 24.63 -29.96
C HIS A 742 -10.02 24.82 -30.00
N TYR A 743 -9.39 24.95 -28.84
CA TYR A 743 -7.93 24.97 -28.80
C TYR A 743 -7.40 23.58 -29.21
N GLY A 744 -6.64 23.51 -30.30
CA GLY A 744 -6.08 22.26 -30.84
C GLY A 744 -7.03 21.39 -31.68
N ALA A 745 -8.31 21.76 -31.84
CA ALA A 745 -9.30 20.95 -32.57
C ALA A 745 -10.40 21.74 -33.31
N TRP A 746 -10.96 21.14 -34.36
CA TRP A 746 -12.02 21.73 -35.17
C TRP A 746 -13.40 21.69 -34.47
N PRO A 747 -14.24 22.74 -34.62
CA PRO A 747 -15.38 23.03 -33.73
C PRO A 747 -16.62 22.14 -33.84
N THR A 748 -16.65 21.11 -34.69
CA THR A 748 -17.95 20.45 -35.03
C THR A 748 -17.87 18.99 -35.42
N LEU A 749 -16.70 18.53 -35.84
CA LEU A 749 -16.52 17.15 -36.28
C LEU A 749 -16.20 16.29 -35.06
N SER A 750 -17.26 15.86 -34.37
CA SER A 750 -17.12 14.81 -33.36
C SER A 750 -16.46 13.60 -34.01
N ILE A 751 -15.32 13.19 -33.46
CA ILE A 751 -14.46 12.21 -34.11
C ILE A 751 -15.14 10.83 -34.21
N ASP A 752 -16.07 10.55 -33.30
CA ASP A 752 -16.86 9.32 -33.27
C ASP A 752 -17.78 9.18 -34.50
N LYS A 753 -18.11 10.28 -35.16
CA LYS A 753 -18.90 10.28 -36.41
C LYS A 753 -18.05 9.95 -37.64
N ILE A 754 -16.73 9.82 -37.48
CA ILE A 754 -15.78 9.50 -38.56
C ILE A 754 -15.12 8.16 -38.18
N PRO A 755 -15.66 7.01 -38.63
CA PRO A 755 -15.19 5.69 -38.19
C PRO A 755 -13.69 5.42 -38.40
N ALA A 756 -13.10 6.02 -39.44
CA ALA A 756 -11.66 5.90 -39.70
C ALA A 756 -10.78 6.65 -38.67
N LEU A 757 -11.36 7.62 -37.96
CA LEU A 757 -10.68 8.50 -37.00
C LEU A 757 -11.14 8.32 -35.55
N SER A 758 -12.22 7.57 -35.29
CA SER A 758 -12.86 7.45 -33.98
C SER A 758 -11.98 6.87 -32.86
N ASN A 759 -10.87 6.22 -33.23
CA ASN A 759 -9.92 5.60 -32.29
C ASN A 759 -8.62 6.42 -32.12
N PHE A 760 -8.60 7.71 -32.50
CA PHE A 760 -7.44 8.56 -32.29
C PHE A 760 -7.28 8.96 -30.82
N ASN A 761 -6.13 8.62 -30.27
CA ASN A 761 -5.73 8.93 -28.90
C ASN A 761 -4.29 9.48 -28.89
N PHE A 762 -3.86 10.03 -27.77
CA PHE A 762 -2.49 10.45 -27.54
C PHE A 762 -2.07 10.17 -26.11
N CYS A 763 -0.76 9.95 -25.91
CA CYS A 763 -0.19 9.69 -24.59
C CYS A 763 0.71 10.84 -24.16
N THR A 764 0.54 11.27 -22.92
CA THR A 764 1.45 12.22 -22.25
C THR A 764 2.78 11.55 -21.89
N PRO A 765 3.87 12.31 -21.67
CA PRO A 765 5.13 11.74 -21.18
C PRO A 765 5.00 10.98 -19.86
N THR A 766 4.02 11.35 -19.01
CA THR A 766 3.74 10.69 -17.73
C THR A 766 2.95 9.39 -17.87
N GLY A 767 2.50 9.02 -19.06
CA GLY A 767 1.82 7.75 -19.33
C GLY A 767 0.29 7.81 -19.28
N ARG A 768 -0.30 9.00 -19.12
CA ARG A 768 -1.75 9.19 -19.22
C ARG A 768 -2.19 9.20 -20.67
N LEU A 769 -3.27 8.47 -20.95
CA LEU A 769 -3.87 8.36 -22.28
C LEU A 769 -5.11 9.24 -22.39
N TYR A 770 -5.21 9.99 -23.47
CA TYR A 770 -6.37 10.83 -23.77
C TYR A 770 -6.92 10.50 -25.15
N LYS A 771 -8.24 10.47 -25.25
CA LYS A 771 -8.97 10.38 -26.51
C LYS A 771 -9.45 11.77 -26.92
N TRP A 772 -9.41 12.04 -28.22
CA TRP A 772 -10.02 13.24 -28.79
C TRP A 772 -11.53 13.08 -28.91
N ASN A 773 -12.31 14.11 -28.54
CA ASN A 773 -13.75 14.15 -28.79
C ASN A 773 -14.08 14.87 -30.11
N TYR A 774 -13.17 15.76 -30.55
CA TYR A 774 -13.26 16.53 -31.80
C TYR A 774 -12.05 16.26 -32.69
N LEU A 775 -12.20 16.50 -34.00
CA LEU A 775 -11.12 16.34 -34.98
C LEU A 775 -9.91 17.25 -34.65
N PRO A 776 -8.74 16.69 -34.28
CA PRO A 776 -7.56 17.49 -33.93
C PRO A 776 -6.89 18.09 -35.18
N PHE A 777 -6.27 19.25 -35.03
CA PHE A 777 -5.68 19.98 -36.16
C PHE A 777 -4.52 19.24 -36.85
N ASP A 778 -3.70 18.55 -36.08
CA ASP A 778 -2.40 18.01 -36.54
C ASP A 778 -2.55 16.59 -37.11
N CYS A 779 -3.76 16.04 -37.06
CA CYS A 779 -4.05 14.75 -37.64
C CYS A 779 -3.98 14.83 -39.17
N PRO A 780 -3.38 13.84 -39.84
CA PRO A 780 -3.42 13.76 -41.30
C PRO A 780 -4.86 13.87 -41.83
N LEU A 781 -5.04 14.64 -42.90
CA LEU A 781 -6.32 14.90 -43.57
C LEU A 781 -7.40 15.62 -42.74
N ALA A 782 -7.08 16.08 -41.52
CA ALA A 782 -8.04 16.79 -40.67
C ALA A 782 -8.56 18.06 -41.35
N PHE A 783 -7.65 18.79 -42.00
CA PHE A 783 -7.98 20.01 -42.72
C PHE A 783 -8.87 19.79 -43.93
N GLN A 784 -8.58 18.77 -44.75
CA GLN A 784 -9.40 18.40 -45.91
C GLN A 784 -10.80 18.00 -45.45
N THR A 785 -10.89 17.24 -44.36
CA THR A 785 -12.16 16.83 -43.76
C THR A 785 -12.97 18.03 -43.28
N TRP A 786 -12.32 18.98 -42.60
CA TRP A 786 -12.94 20.24 -42.17
C TRP A 786 -13.44 21.08 -43.35
N GLN A 787 -12.60 21.26 -44.36
CA GLN A 787 -12.93 22.08 -45.52
C GLN A 787 -14.05 21.44 -46.36
N GLY A 788 -14.08 20.12 -46.49
CA GLY A 788 -15.18 19.39 -47.12
C GLY A 788 -16.48 19.51 -46.32
N PHE A 789 -16.43 19.50 -44.97
CA PHE A 789 -17.58 19.79 -44.13
C PHE A 789 -18.13 21.20 -44.37
N LEU A 790 -17.27 22.23 -44.36
CA LEU A 790 -17.68 23.61 -44.66
C LEU A 790 -18.27 23.73 -46.07
N HIS A 791 -17.68 23.03 -47.05
CA HIS A 791 -18.20 23.04 -48.41
C HIS A 791 -19.63 22.51 -48.47
N ASN A 792 -19.88 21.35 -47.88
CA ASN A 792 -21.18 20.67 -47.95
C ASN A 792 -22.23 21.28 -47.02
N SER A 793 -21.82 21.85 -45.88
CA SER A 793 -22.75 22.40 -44.90
C SER A 793 -23.01 23.89 -45.07
N ILE A 794 -22.09 24.65 -45.66
CA ILE A 794 -22.19 26.11 -45.82
C ILE A 794 -22.09 26.49 -47.31
N ASN A 795 -20.94 26.27 -47.96
CA ASN A 795 -20.65 26.87 -49.28
C ASN A 795 -21.62 26.44 -50.38
N CYS A 796 -22.08 25.18 -50.37
CA CYS A 796 -23.04 24.66 -51.36
C CYS A 796 -24.49 25.01 -51.03
N LYS A 797 -24.80 25.32 -49.76
CA LYS A 797 -26.17 25.58 -49.30
C LYS A 797 -26.52 27.06 -49.28
N LEU A 798 -25.53 27.94 -49.10
CA LEU A 798 -25.71 29.38 -49.00
C LEU A 798 -24.96 30.08 -50.13
N GLN A 799 -25.68 30.48 -51.17
CA GLN A 799 -25.09 31.17 -52.33
C GLN A 799 -24.49 32.55 -51.98
N PHE A 800 -24.83 33.10 -50.82
CA PHE A 800 -24.34 34.39 -50.32
C PHE A 800 -23.21 34.25 -49.30
N VAL A 801 -22.69 33.04 -49.06
CA VAL A 801 -21.62 32.77 -48.09
C VAL A 801 -20.53 31.92 -48.71
N LYS A 802 -19.27 32.25 -48.43
CA LYS A 802 -18.12 31.41 -48.74
C LYS A 802 -17.20 31.33 -47.53
N ALA A 803 -16.92 30.11 -47.07
CA ALA A 803 -16.02 29.81 -45.97
C ALA A 803 -14.82 28.99 -46.45
N THR A 804 -13.64 29.39 -46.00
CA THR A 804 -12.35 28.69 -46.19
C THR A 804 -11.57 28.72 -44.88
N GLN A 805 -11.01 27.59 -44.47
CA GLN A 805 -10.36 27.44 -43.15
C GLN A 805 -11.31 27.88 -42.02
N THR A 806 -10.95 28.89 -41.23
CA THR A 806 -11.82 29.53 -40.24
C THR A 806 -12.36 30.89 -40.71
N THR A 807 -12.07 31.32 -41.93
CA THR A 807 -12.53 32.59 -42.48
C THR A 807 -13.86 32.42 -43.20
N ILE A 808 -14.81 33.31 -42.92
CA ILE A 808 -16.10 33.35 -43.62
C ILE A 808 -16.31 34.71 -44.27
N LEU A 809 -16.72 34.72 -45.54
CA LEU A 809 -17.14 35.90 -46.27
C LEU A 809 -18.63 35.80 -46.54
N ILE A 810 -19.36 36.86 -46.21
CA ILE A 810 -20.83 36.92 -46.27
C ILE A 810 -21.21 38.12 -47.12
N CYS A 811 -22.17 37.92 -48.02
CA CYS A 811 -22.60 38.91 -48.99
C CYS A 811 -24.10 39.18 -48.83
N ALA A 812 -24.55 40.36 -49.22
CA ALA A 812 -25.97 40.64 -49.48
C ALA A 812 -26.11 41.50 -50.73
N PRO A 813 -27.20 41.35 -51.52
CA PRO A 813 -27.40 42.14 -52.74
C PRO A 813 -27.50 43.65 -52.51
N THR A 814 -27.96 44.06 -51.33
CA THR A 814 -28.07 45.44 -50.86
C THR A 814 -27.89 45.49 -49.34
N ALA A 815 -27.64 46.68 -48.78
CA ALA A 815 -27.55 46.89 -47.33
C ALA A 815 -28.82 46.43 -46.59
N ALA A 816 -30.01 46.60 -47.17
CA ALA A 816 -31.27 46.14 -46.60
C ALA A 816 -31.41 44.60 -46.52
N GLY A 817 -30.67 43.86 -47.37
CA GLY A 817 -30.66 42.40 -47.37
C GLY A 817 -29.68 41.77 -46.37
N ALA A 818 -28.82 42.59 -45.73
CA ALA A 818 -27.76 42.10 -44.85
C ALA A 818 -28.31 41.44 -43.58
N ASP A 819 -29.35 42.00 -42.96
CA ASP A 819 -29.98 41.41 -41.76
C ASP A 819 -30.60 40.04 -42.04
N SER A 820 -31.29 39.88 -43.17
CA SER A 820 -31.91 38.62 -43.58
C SER A 820 -30.87 37.52 -43.83
N ASN A 821 -29.77 37.86 -44.51
CA ASN A 821 -28.68 36.93 -44.79
C ASN A 821 -27.92 36.56 -43.51
N MET A 822 -27.68 37.52 -42.61
CA MET A 822 -27.09 37.26 -41.30
C MET A 822 -27.96 36.31 -40.46
N ALA A 823 -29.26 36.57 -40.36
CA ALA A 823 -30.18 35.72 -39.60
C ALA A 823 -30.22 34.28 -40.15
N THR A 824 -30.21 34.13 -41.48
CA THR A 824 -30.18 32.81 -42.13
C THR A 824 -28.87 32.08 -41.85
N LEU A 825 -27.73 32.78 -41.89
CA LEU A 825 -26.44 32.20 -41.54
C LEU A 825 -26.41 31.75 -40.08
N LEU A 826 -26.80 32.62 -39.14
CA LEU A 826 -26.81 32.33 -37.71
C LEU A 826 -27.67 31.11 -37.39
N ALA A 827 -28.88 31.01 -37.95
CA ALA A 827 -29.75 29.85 -37.77
C ALA A 827 -29.12 28.54 -38.25
N ILE A 828 -28.38 28.57 -39.36
CA ILE A 828 -27.67 27.39 -39.89
C ILE A 828 -26.48 27.05 -39.01
N THR A 829 -25.69 28.04 -38.59
CA THR A 829 -24.52 27.80 -37.74
C THR A 829 -24.89 27.34 -36.35
N ASP A 830 -25.95 27.89 -35.76
CA ASP A 830 -26.48 27.45 -34.46
C ASP A 830 -26.91 25.98 -34.51
N ARG A 831 -27.63 25.57 -35.57
CA ARG A 831 -28.00 24.16 -35.78
C ARG A 831 -26.78 23.26 -35.95
N LEU A 832 -25.71 23.78 -36.55
CA LEU A 832 -24.46 23.06 -36.70
C LEU A 832 -23.62 23.10 -35.42
N GLY A 833 -23.92 23.93 -34.42
CA GLY A 833 -23.09 24.14 -33.23
C GLY A 833 -21.85 25.00 -33.48
N LEU A 834 -21.83 25.79 -34.55
CA LEU A 834 -20.72 26.67 -34.92
C LEU A 834 -20.87 28.05 -34.27
N ARG A 835 -19.81 28.53 -33.63
CA ARG A 835 -19.73 29.90 -33.11
C ARG A 835 -19.04 30.81 -34.13
N LEU A 836 -19.60 31.97 -34.39
CA LEU A 836 -19.08 32.93 -35.37
C LEU A 836 -18.79 34.31 -34.74
N SER A 837 -17.78 34.99 -35.26
CA SER A 837 -17.58 36.43 -35.09
C SER A 837 -17.77 37.12 -36.44
N VAL A 838 -18.86 37.85 -36.61
CA VAL A 838 -19.17 38.60 -37.84
C VAL A 838 -19.56 40.04 -37.48
N PRO A 839 -19.10 41.05 -38.24
CA PRO A 839 -19.57 42.42 -38.08
C PRO A 839 -21.09 42.54 -38.21
N LEU A 840 -21.69 43.43 -37.41
CA LEU A 840 -23.13 43.73 -37.49
C LEU A 840 -23.51 44.23 -38.91
N PRO A 841 -24.71 43.90 -39.42
CA PRO A 841 -25.14 44.21 -40.79
C PRO A 841 -24.91 45.66 -41.25
N HIS A 842 -25.14 46.65 -40.39
CA HIS A 842 -24.91 48.08 -40.71
C HIS A 842 -23.43 48.45 -40.93
N ARG A 843 -22.48 47.56 -40.61
CA ARG A 843 -21.03 47.76 -40.81
C ARG A 843 -20.50 47.07 -42.07
N TRP A 844 -21.38 46.41 -42.83
CA TRP A 844 -20.98 45.74 -44.06
C TRP A 844 -20.66 46.79 -45.13
N THR A 845 -19.68 46.50 -45.98
CA THR A 845 -19.14 47.46 -46.93
C THR A 845 -19.26 46.93 -48.36
N GLY A 846 -19.56 47.81 -49.33
CA GLY A 846 -19.47 47.47 -50.76
C GLY A 846 -18.04 47.48 -51.30
N ASP A 847 -17.09 47.99 -50.52
CA ASP A 847 -15.66 48.00 -50.84
C ASP A 847 -15.01 46.69 -50.36
N VAL A 848 -14.73 45.80 -51.31
CA VAL A 848 -14.15 44.48 -51.08
C VAL A 848 -12.67 44.58 -50.70
N GLU A 849 -11.95 45.59 -51.20
CA GLU A 849 -10.52 45.78 -50.92
C GLU A 849 -10.30 46.12 -49.44
N ARG A 850 -11.20 46.95 -48.87
CA ARG A 850 -11.21 47.27 -47.44
C ARG A 850 -11.36 46.07 -46.50
N LEU A 851 -11.89 44.95 -46.99
CA LEU A 851 -12.08 43.75 -46.17
C LEU A 851 -10.83 42.86 -46.13
N HIS A 852 -9.81 43.14 -46.96
CA HIS A 852 -8.61 42.31 -47.09
C HIS A 852 -8.96 40.81 -47.16
N VAL A 853 -9.89 40.45 -48.05
CA VAL A 853 -10.43 39.08 -48.16
C VAL A 853 -9.38 38.06 -48.62
N ASP A 854 -8.31 38.55 -49.22
CA ASP A 854 -7.09 37.82 -49.58
C ASP A 854 -6.28 37.36 -48.35
N VAL A 855 -6.39 38.08 -47.23
CA VAL A 855 -5.74 37.74 -45.97
C VAL A 855 -6.65 36.86 -45.12
N LEU A 856 -6.46 35.54 -45.15
CA LEU A 856 -7.20 34.62 -44.27
C LEU A 856 -6.87 34.88 -42.79
N TRP A 857 -7.81 34.59 -41.88
CA TRP A 857 -7.53 34.53 -40.45
C TRP A 857 -6.48 33.42 -40.21
N ARG A 858 -5.21 33.81 -40.01
CA ARG A 858 -4.02 32.95 -40.03
C ARG A 858 -3.88 31.97 -38.85
N GLY A 859 -4.96 31.69 -38.13
CA GLY A 859 -4.88 30.97 -36.86
C GLY A 859 -4.51 29.49 -36.94
N ILE A 860 -4.77 28.85 -38.09
CA ILE A 860 -4.60 27.40 -38.24
C ILE A 860 -4.14 27.09 -39.67
N GLN A 861 -2.83 26.99 -39.88
CA GLN A 861 -2.32 26.29 -41.07
C GLN A 861 -2.29 24.79 -40.78
N PRO A 862 -2.73 23.93 -41.73
CA PRO A 862 -2.52 22.50 -41.61
C PRO A 862 -1.02 22.20 -41.56
N LEU A 863 -0.57 21.53 -40.50
CA LEU A 863 0.83 21.14 -40.35
C LEU A 863 1.19 19.96 -41.25
N ALA A 864 0.22 19.12 -41.61
CA ALA A 864 0.39 18.00 -42.52
C ALA A 864 -0.18 18.34 -43.91
N THR A 865 0.66 18.81 -44.82
CA THR A 865 0.46 18.59 -46.25
C THR A 865 1.18 17.30 -46.62
N LEU A 866 0.44 16.29 -47.06
CA LEU A 866 1.00 15.13 -47.73
C LEU A 866 1.64 15.54 -49.05
#